data_AF-A0A3L7UEI6-F1
#
_entry.id   AF-A0A3L7UEI6-F1
#
_cell.length_a   1.000
_cell.length_b   1.000
_cell.length_c   1.000
_cell.angle_alpha   90.00
_cell.angle_beta   90.00
_cell.angle_gamma   90.00
#
_symmetry.space_group_name_H-M   'P 1'
#
loop_
_entity.id
_entity.type
_entity.pdbx_description
1 polymer ?
#
loop_
_entity_poly.entity_id
_entity_poly.type
_entity_poly.pdbx_seq_one_letter_code
_entity_poly.pdbx_strand_id
1 'polypeptide(L)'
;MTAVETIQEMDAGLVSLAESIGQSTRFQTADALLRIQNIRKVFSRIEGSMEYPPTTNPADFTSMQRSLRRLGDRLTVLGESLYDNGGGLLVVPALHGQSLEAERNAEEDMPPWLALSTVLDAPESLLAGYPSQRVQAVREAFASLSKSVLDKQTGKVRLGDAQTASNQVAASLRSLGESVEPLRRKLPVQRVDADLLRYTAYPAVGRTHSEVAYNQNDPFRLSWVLSFLAMGAFALAFGRARGPMFWLGTSLLICELVWTATAFASRIAITGWAPVTNMYETVIYVPFFLSLLGLFFLLAPACGRGVHDAWRLTAMPPLLSPRMAREAAPSDPFQPRAKGESMWNLLNWLLLGPRMAGSGLVLWVLAMAPYAAGGRTIINLLPQADIDRSIPNLNNLVVWIVGISMLAPAVWYLPRVALTAMVSIITVPRSLAGGFLRTVLPDVYARQSFGLVVTAVAFAGTFIAWFFPIPGKQFSPLQPVLRDNFWLTIHVLTIVSSYAAGALAWGLGCLSLGYYLLGSYRPSAPGSGRGKGPPEACASLAGFIYKSMQVAVLLLAAGTILGGLWADVSWGRFWGWDPKEVWALVSLLAYLVILHGRYAGWIGNFGLAAGSVLGAAVIGMSWYGVNFLLGAGLHSYGFGQGGQTEFFLFLVANFLLLGGAAWRYTRETADRAAAVRPASQA
;
A
#
# COMPACT_ATOMS: atom_id res chain seq x y z
N MET A 1 -17.55 39.46 42.39
CA MET A 1 -17.67 38.37 41.42
C MET A 1 -17.59 37.03 42.12
N THR A 2 -18.72 36.36 42.24
CA THR A 2 -18.78 34.92 42.51
C THR A 2 -18.23 34.16 41.30
N ALA A 3 -17.83 32.89 41.47
CA ALA A 3 -17.34 32.07 40.36
C ALA A 3 -18.37 31.92 39.23
N VAL A 4 -19.67 31.99 39.56
CA VAL A 4 -20.78 31.98 38.61
C VAL A 4 -20.83 33.26 37.80
N GLU A 5 -20.71 34.44 38.43
CA GLU A 5 -20.67 35.73 37.73
C GLU A 5 -19.49 35.81 36.74
N THR A 6 -18.31 35.29 37.11
CA THR A 6 -17.15 35.21 36.21
C THR A 6 -17.42 34.35 34.99
N ILE A 7 -18.09 33.21 35.15
CA ILE A 7 -18.42 32.33 34.04
C ILE A 7 -19.43 32.98 33.09
N GLN A 8 -20.44 33.65 33.64
CA GLN A 8 -21.46 34.34 32.86
C GLN A 8 -20.85 35.49 32.03
N GLU A 9 -19.94 36.27 32.61
CA GLU A 9 -19.20 37.30 31.87
C GLU A 9 -18.34 36.70 30.75
N MET A 10 -17.68 35.57 30.99
CA MET A 10 -16.90 34.88 29.97
C MET A 10 -17.77 34.32 28.83
N ASP A 11 -18.95 33.75 29.12
CA ASP A 11 -19.89 33.29 28.09
C ASP A 11 -20.41 34.45 27.24
N ALA A 12 -20.76 35.58 27.86
CA ALA A 12 -21.18 36.79 27.17
C ALA A 12 -20.07 37.36 26.26
N GLY A 13 -18.82 37.34 26.73
CA GLY A 13 -17.64 37.70 25.94
C GLY A 13 -17.47 36.82 24.70
N LEU A 14 -17.72 35.51 24.81
CA LEU A 14 -17.68 34.59 23.67
C LEU A 14 -18.77 34.84 22.62
N VAL A 15 -19.96 35.27 23.05
CA VAL A 15 -21.05 35.67 22.13
C VAL A 15 -20.65 36.91 21.33
N SER A 16 -20.11 37.93 22.00
CA SER A 16 -19.60 39.14 21.32
C SER A 16 -18.45 38.82 20.37
N LEU A 17 -17.54 37.94 20.78
CA LEU A 17 -16.45 37.46 19.93
C LEU A 17 -16.98 36.73 18.68
N ALA A 18 -18.00 35.88 18.83
CA ALA A 18 -18.63 35.17 17.71
C ALA A 18 -19.23 36.13 16.67
N GLU A 19 -19.91 37.18 17.12
CA GLU A 19 -20.47 38.22 16.24
C GLU A 19 -19.38 38.99 15.49
N SER A 20 -18.31 39.37 16.19
CA SER A 20 -17.16 40.09 15.60
C SER A 20 -16.40 39.24 14.58
N ILE A 21 -16.17 37.96 14.90
CA ILE A 21 -15.58 37.00 13.96
C ILE A 21 -16.47 36.88 12.73
N GLY A 22 -17.79 36.78 12.91
CA GLY A 22 -18.83 36.78 11.87
C GLY A 22 -18.65 37.81 10.76
N GLN A 23 -18.06 38.96 11.09
CA GLN A 23 -17.89 40.11 10.20
C GLN A 23 -16.44 40.30 9.70
N SER A 24 -15.49 39.53 10.19
CA SER A 24 -14.06 39.67 9.87
C SER A 24 -13.69 38.93 8.57
N THR A 25 -12.93 39.60 7.70
CA THR A 25 -12.28 38.95 6.54
C THR A 25 -10.92 38.34 6.89
N ARG A 26 -10.47 38.52 8.13
CA ARG A 26 -9.13 38.12 8.61
C ARG A 26 -9.15 36.77 9.33
N PHE A 27 -10.33 36.34 9.78
CA PHE A 27 -10.53 35.10 10.53
C PHE A 27 -11.37 34.11 9.74
N GLN A 28 -11.18 32.82 10.04
CA GLN A 28 -12.04 31.77 9.52
C GLN A 28 -13.28 31.62 10.40
N THR A 29 -14.42 31.96 9.81
CA THR A 29 -15.67 32.24 10.54
C THR A 29 -16.39 30.99 11.01
N ALA A 30 -16.47 29.95 10.17
CA ALA A 30 -17.33 28.78 10.42
C ALA A 30 -16.81 27.88 11.56
N ASP A 31 -15.54 27.48 11.52
CA ASP A 31 -14.93 26.60 12.54
C ASP A 31 -14.78 27.29 13.90
N ALA A 32 -14.47 28.59 13.89
CA ALA A 32 -14.41 29.41 15.09
C ALA A 32 -15.76 29.43 15.82
N LEU A 33 -16.86 29.59 15.08
CA LEU A 33 -18.21 29.58 15.65
C LEU A 33 -18.57 28.22 16.25
N LEU A 34 -18.19 27.11 15.60
CA LEU A 34 -18.42 25.75 16.12
C LEU A 34 -17.64 25.51 17.43
N ARG A 35 -16.37 25.93 17.48
CA ARG A 35 -15.52 25.81 18.67
C ARG A 35 -16.05 26.67 19.83
N ILE A 36 -16.50 27.89 19.54
CA ILE A 36 -17.18 28.74 20.52
C ILE A 36 -18.40 28.00 21.08
N GLN A 37 -19.29 27.45 20.24
CA GLN A 37 -20.46 26.69 20.71
C GLN A 37 -20.07 25.51 21.62
N ASN A 38 -18.98 24.79 21.31
CA ASN A 38 -18.51 23.70 22.15
C ASN A 38 -17.91 24.15 23.49
N ILE A 39 -17.27 25.32 23.54
CA ILE A 39 -16.81 25.93 24.80
C ILE A 39 -18.02 26.36 25.65
N ARG A 40 -19.05 26.93 25.03
CA ARG A 40 -20.29 27.30 25.72
C ARG A 40 -21.00 26.10 26.36
N LYS A 41 -20.97 24.93 25.72
CA LYS A 41 -21.46 23.66 26.32
C LYS A 41 -20.68 23.23 27.55
N VAL A 42 -19.40 23.61 27.68
CA VAL A 42 -18.60 23.34 28.88
C VAL A 42 -18.98 24.32 29.98
N PHE A 43 -19.13 25.60 29.66
CA PHE A 43 -19.63 26.61 30.60
C PHE A 43 -20.96 26.21 31.21
N SER A 44 -21.94 25.79 30.39
CA SER A 44 -23.25 25.36 30.89
C SER A 44 -23.19 24.14 31.83
N ARG A 45 -22.23 23.22 31.62
CA ARG A 45 -22.00 22.08 32.53
C ARG A 45 -21.38 22.52 33.85
N ILE A 46 -20.45 23.49 33.80
CA ILE A 46 -19.79 24.02 35.00
C ILE A 46 -20.80 24.79 35.83
N GLU A 47 -21.65 25.63 35.22
CA GLU A 47 -22.74 26.33 35.91
C GLU A 47 -23.70 25.35 36.59
N GLY A 48 -24.17 24.33 35.88
CA GLY A 48 -25.06 23.31 36.46
C GLY A 48 -24.42 22.51 37.60
N SER A 49 -23.09 22.38 37.63
CA SER A 49 -22.36 21.75 38.74
C SER A 49 -22.12 22.65 39.94
N MET A 50 -22.24 23.97 39.77
CA MET A 50 -22.09 24.97 40.84
C MET A 50 -23.41 25.33 41.53
N GLU A 51 -24.56 24.98 40.94
CA GLU A 51 -25.88 25.14 41.56
C GLU A 51 -26.12 24.24 42.79
N TYR A 52 -25.34 23.15 42.93
CA TYR A 52 -25.30 22.32 44.14
C TYR A 52 -24.00 22.58 44.92
N PRO A 53 -24.04 22.85 46.24
CA PRO A 53 -22.83 23.16 46.98
C PRO A 53 -21.85 21.98 46.91
N PRO A 54 -20.58 22.18 46.53
CA PRO A 54 -19.55 21.15 46.58
C PRO A 54 -19.12 20.95 48.03
N THR A 55 -20.05 20.56 48.90
CA THR A 55 -19.81 20.39 50.32
C THR A 55 -19.96 18.93 50.66
N THR A 56 -18.89 18.14 50.40
CA THR A 56 -18.36 17.06 51.27
C THR A 56 -17.38 16.11 50.56
N ASN A 57 -17.28 16.09 49.22
CA ASN A 57 -16.44 15.10 48.51
C ASN A 57 -15.22 15.70 47.77
N PRO A 58 -13.97 15.34 48.13
CA PRO A 58 -12.74 15.76 47.43
C PRO A 58 -12.71 15.45 45.93
N ALA A 59 -13.48 14.46 45.48
CA ALA A 59 -13.57 14.09 44.07
C ALA A 59 -14.21 15.19 43.20
N ASP A 60 -15.21 15.92 43.74
CA ASP A 60 -15.97 16.94 43.01
C ASP A 60 -15.14 18.21 42.81
N PHE A 61 -14.37 18.61 43.83
CA PHE A 61 -13.43 19.73 43.72
C PHE A 61 -12.32 19.45 42.69
N THR A 62 -11.82 18.21 42.68
CA THR A 62 -10.82 17.75 41.70
C THR A 62 -11.40 17.68 40.28
N SER A 63 -12.70 17.43 40.14
CA SER A 63 -13.42 17.46 38.86
C SER A 63 -13.62 18.89 38.34
N MET A 64 -13.97 19.82 39.24
CA MET A 64 -14.12 21.24 38.93
C MET A 64 -12.79 21.88 38.51
N GLN A 65 -11.69 21.63 39.24
CA GLN A 65 -10.34 22.08 38.84
C GLN A 65 -9.92 21.54 37.47
N ARG A 66 -10.23 20.27 37.16
CA ARG A 66 -9.98 19.70 35.83
C ARG A 66 -10.79 20.41 34.74
N SER A 67 -12.04 20.76 35.03
CA SER A 67 -12.94 21.44 34.09
C SER A 67 -12.49 22.88 33.81
N LEU A 68 -12.06 23.63 34.84
CA LEU A 68 -11.50 24.97 34.69
C LEU A 68 -10.17 24.98 33.93
N ARG A 69 -9.30 23.99 34.18
CA ARG A 69 -8.04 23.85 33.43
C ARG A 69 -8.32 23.56 31.95
N ARG A 70 -9.22 22.61 31.67
CA ARG A 70 -9.67 22.31 30.29
C ARG A 70 -10.28 23.52 29.59
N LEU A 71 -11.00 24.37 30.32
CA LEU A 71 -11.58 25.59 29.77
C LEU A 71 -10.49 26.60 29.35
N GLY A 72 -9.51 26.87 30.22
CA GLY A 72 -8.40 27.77 29.89
C GLY A 72 -7.60 27.29 28.67
N ASP A 73 -7.37 25.99 28.59
CA ASP A 73 -6.70 25.41 27.42
C ASP A 73 -7.57 25.55 26.15
N ARG A 74 -8.88 25.31 26.24
CA ARG A 74 -9.83 25.46 25.11
C ARG A 74 -9.92 26.90 24.59
N LEU A 75 -9.82 27.90 25.46
CA LEU A 75 -9.80 29.31 25.06
C LEU A 75 -8.51 29.69 24.32
N THR A 76 -7.39 29.13 24.75
CA THR A 76 -6.10 29.28 24.04
C THR A 76 -6.19 28.67 22.64
N VAL A 77 -6.73 27.43 22.57
CA VAL A 77 -7.00 26.72 21.32
C VAL A 77 -7.93 27.50 20.38
N LEU A 78 -8.99 28.12 20.92
CA LEU A 78 -9.90 28.95 20.13
C LEU A 78 -9.13 30.08 19.43
N GLY A 79 -8.29 30.82 20.16
CA GLY A 79 -7.52 31.95 19.61
C GLY A 79 -6.62 31.56 18.42
N GLU A 80 -5.93 30.43 18.49
CA GLU A 80 -5.08 29.93 17.40
C GLU A 80 -5.87 29.44 16.20
N SER A 81 -6.99 28.76 16.44
CA SER A 81 -7.89 28.30 15.38
C SER A 81 -8.54 29.44 14.59
N LEU A 82 -8.56 30.68 15.11
CA LEU A 82 -8.99 31.84 14.33
C LEU A 82 -8.09 32.12 13.13
N TYR A 83 -6.82 31.74 13.24
CA TYR A 83 -5.78 31.96 12.22
C TYR A 83 -5.38 30.68 11.48
N ASP A 84 -5.66 29.50 12.06
CA ASP A 84 -5.36 28.19 11.50
C ASP A 84 -6.64 27.44 11.11
N ASN A 85 -6.77 27.07 9.84
CA ASN A 85 -7.94 26.38 9.28
C ASN A 85 -7.64 24.94 8.82
N GLY A 86 -6.45 24.40 9.12
CA GLY A 86 -6.01 23.09 8.63
C GLY A 86 -5.85 22.96 7.10
N GLY A 87 -6.21 23.99 6.32
CA GLY A 87 -6.04 24.08 4.87
C GLY A 87 -4.94 25.07 4.43
N GLY A 88 -4.42 25.87 5.36
CA GLY A 88 -3.28 26.75 5.16
C GLY A 88 -1.97 25.97 5.08
N LEU A 89 -0.92 26.60 4.56
CA LEU A 89 0.41 25.98 4.50
C LEU A 89 0.94 25.81 5.93
N LEU A 90 0.98 24.58 6.42
CA LEU A 90 1.55 24.22 7.72
C LEU A 90 3.08 24.34 7.67
N VAL A 91 3.66 25.22 8.48
CA VAL A 91 5.08 25.62 8.34
C VAL A 91 5.92 25.46 9.59
N VAL A 92 5.35 25.46 10.79
CA VAL A 92 6.12 25.37 12.04
C VAL A 92 5.38 24.46 13.02
N PRO A 93 6.05 23.60 13.80
CA PRO A 93 5.36 22.78 14.79
C PRO A 93 4.67 23.61 15.89
N ALA A 94 3.54 23.10 16.39
CA ALA A 94 2.80 23.76 17.48
C ALA A 94 3.53 23.63 18.84
N LEU A 95 3.49 24.69 19.66
CA LEU A 95 4.06 24.75 21.03
C LEU A 95 2.99 24.63 22.12
N HIS A 96 1.99 23.79 21.90
CA HIS A 96 0.91 23.56 22.85
C HIS A 96 0.81 22.08 23.20
N GLY A 97 0.74 21.78 24.51
CA GLY A 97 0.80 20.41 25.03
C GLY A 97 -0.32 19.51 24.52
N GLN A 98 -1.54 20.05 24.37
CA GLN A 98 -2.71 19.32 23.86
C GLN A 98 -2.50 18.78 22.45
N SER A 99 -1.68 19.44 21.62
CA SER A 99 -1.37 18.96 20.27
C SER A 99 -0.55 17.66 20.26
N LEU A 100 0.02 17.26 21.42
CA LEU A 100 0.86 16.08 21.60
C LEU A 100 0.31 15.11 22.66
N GLU A 101 -0.91 15.31 23.15
CA GLU A 101 -1.53 14.38 24.09
C GLU A 101 -1.90 13.06 23.41
N ALA A 102 -1.69 11.93 24.11
CA ALA A 102 -2.00 10.60 23.59
C ALA A 102 -3.50 10.31 23.44
N GLU A 103 -4.36 11.02 24.17
CA GLU A 103 -5.82 10.82 24.16
C GLU A 103 -6.54 11.93 23.38
N ARG A 104 -5.89 12.46 22.35
CA ARG A 104 -6.44 13.53 21.51
C ARG A 104 -7.73 13.13 20.78
N ASN A 105 -8.67 14.06 20.71
CA ASN A 105 -9.78 14.06 19.78
C ASN A 105 -9.44 14.98 18.58
N ALA A 106 -9.36 14.39 17.38
CA ALA A 106 -9.01 15.11 16.16
C ALA A 106 -10.01 16.25 15.79
N GLU A 107 -11.27 16.15 16.22
CA GLU A 107 -12.29 17.18 15.96
C GLU A 107 -12.21 18.34 16.95
N GLU A 108 -11.67 18.10 18.16
CA GLU A 108 -11.63 19.09 19.23
C GLU A 108 -10.25 19.74 19.39
N ASP A 109 -9.16 19.02 19.12
CA ASP A 109 -7.79 19.45 19.42
C ASP A 109 -7.07 20.12 18.24
N MET A 110 -6.09 20.97 18.55
CA MET A 110 -5.31 21.70 17.53
C MET A 110 -4.43 20.80 16.67
N PRO A 111 -4.23 21.13 15.38
CA PRO A 111 -3.21 20.48 14.58
C PRO A 111 -1.83 20.62 15.24
N PRO A 112 -0.95 19.61 15.11
CA PRO A 112 0.39 19.63 15.70
C PRO A 112 1.37 20.58 14.96
N TRP A 113 0.85 21.39 14.05
CA TRP A 113 1.56 22.37 13.24
C TRP A 113 0.74 23.66 13.19
N LEU A 114 1.44 24.78 13.11
CA LEU A 114 0.88 26.10 12.83
C LEU A 114 0.92 26.38 11.32
N ALA A 115 -0.19 26.92 10.82
CA ALA A 115 -0.27 27.52 9.50
C ALA A 115 0.60 28.79 9.37
N LEU A 116 1.01 29.08 8.14
CA LEU A 116 1.77 30.28 7.79
C LEU A 116 1.02 31.57 8.16
N SER A 117 -0.30 31.60 7.96
CA SER A 117 -1.17 32.71 8.37
C SER A 117 -1.04 33.01 9.87
N THR A 118 -1.03 31.99 10.71
CA THR A 118 -0.87 32.16 12.16
C THR A 118 0.48 32.77 12.51
N VAL A 119 1.57 32.32 11.87
CA VAL A 119 2.91 32.91 12.08
C VAL A 119 2.94 34.39 11.67
N LEU A 120 2.26 34.73 10.57
CA LEU A 120 2.27 36.07 10.00
C LEU A 120 1.35 37.06 10.75
N ASP A 121 0.14 36.66 11.11
CA ASP A 121 -0.94 37.56 11.52
C ASP A 121 -1.32 37.49 13.00
N ALA A 122 -0.94 36.42 13.71
CA ALA A 122 -1.32 36.27 15.13
C ALA A 122 -0.63 37.33 16.02
N PRO A 123 -1.31 37.81 17.09
CA PRO A 123 -0.68 38.70 18.05
C PRO A 123 0.43 37.97 18.82
N GLU A 124 1.42 38.72 19.33
CA GLU A 124 2.56 38.14 20.07
C GLU A 124 2.12 37.36 21.31
N SER A 125 1.03 37.76 21.96
CA SER A 125 0.44 37.05 23.09
C SER A 125 0.03 35.61 22.75
N LEU A 126 -0.41 35.37 21.51
CA LEU A 126 -0.82 34.06 21.04
C LEU A 126 0.38 33.19 20.64
N LEU A 127 1.46 33.82 20.16
CA LEU A 127 2.73 33.15 19.87
C LEU A 127 3.67 33.13 21.08
N ALA A 128 3.14 33.30 22.30
CA ALA A 128 3.93 33.25 23.52
C ALA A 128 4.62 31.89 23.66
N GLY A 129 5.94 31.92 23.85
CA GLY A 129 6.79 30.72 23.89
C GLY A 129 7.56 30.44 22.60
N TYR A 130 7.14 31.02 21.47
CA TYR A 130 7.96 31.02 20.25
C TYR A 130 9.08 32.08 20.35
N PRO A 131 10.26 31.85 19.73
CA PRO A 131 11.32 32.86 19.71
C PRO A 131 10.92 34.08 18.89
N SER A 132 10.59 35.19 19.56
CA SER A 132 10.05 36.42 18.95
C SER A 132 10.91 36.97 17.81
N GLN A 133 12.24 36.99 17.98
CA GLN A 133 13.18 37.40 16.93
C GLN A 133 13.05 36.57 15.64
N ARG A 134 12.82 35.25 15.77
CA ARG A 134 12.69 34.36 14.61
C ARG A 134 11.32 34.49 13.95
N VAL A 135 10.26 34.70 14.74
CA VAL A 135 8.92 35.02 14.21
C VAL A 135 8.96 36.32 13.41
N GLN A 136 9.60 37.35 13.95
CA GLN A 136 9.75 38.64 13.27
C GLN A 136 10.57 38.52 11.97
N ALA A 137 11.66 37.74 11.98
CA ALA A 137 12.43 37.46 10.77
C ALA A 137 11.61 36.76 9.66
N VAL A 138 10.64 35.92 10.02
CA VAL A 138 9.70 35.32 9.05
C VAL A 138 8.76 36.39 8.48
N ARG A 139 8.18 37.24 9.34
CA ARG A 139 7.29 38.32 8.92
C ARG A 139 7.97 39.32 7.99
N GLU A 140 9.20 39.71 8.31
CA GLU A 140 10.01 40.61 7.49
C GLU A 140 10.40 39.99 6.15
N ALA A 141 10.83 38.73 6.14
CA ALA A 141 11.14 38.01 4.90
C ALA A 141 9.89 37.90 4.01
N PHE A 142 8.72 37.61 4.59
CA PHE A 142 7.46 37.52 3.85
C PHE A 142 7.02 38.89 3.31
N ALA A 143 7.17 39.97 4.10
CA ALA A 143 6.89 41.33 3.64
C ALA A 143 7.81 41.73 2.46
N SER A 144 9.09 41.34 2.50
CA SER A 144 10.04 41.54 1.41
C SER A 144 9.62 40.78 0.14
N LEU A 145 9.24 39.51 0.28
CA LEU A 145 8.71 38.70 -0.83
C LEU A 145 7.45 39.33 -1.42
N SER A 146 6.48 39.69 -0.57
CA SER A 146 5.25 40.37 -0.96
C SER A 146 5.54 41.64 -1.76
N LYS A 147 6.45 42.50 -1.28
CA LYS A 147 6.88 43.71 -1.99
C LYS A 147 7.54 43.41 -3.34
N SER A 148 8.36 42.36 -3.43
CA SER A 148 9.05 41.97 -4.67
C SER A 148 8.10 41.41 -5.75
N VAL A 149 6.99 40.80 -5.32
CA VAL A 149 5.98 40.20 -6.21
C VAL A 149 4.87 41.21 -6.56
N LEU A 150 4.49 42.07 -5.62
CA LEU A 150 3.37 43.02 -5.71
C LEU A 150 3.84 44.47 -5.94
N ASP A 151 4.79 44.72 -6.84
CA ASP A 151 5.11 46.09 -7.24
C ASP A 151 3.91 46.72 -7.98
N LYS A 152 3.07 47.44 -7.22
CA LYS A 152 1.83 48.07 -7.65
C LYS A 152 2.04 49.14 -8.73
N GLN A 153 3.27 49.63 -8.96
CA GLN A 153 3.54 50.70 -9.92
C GLN A 153 3.82 50.22 -11.35
N THR A 154 4.29 48.97 -11.54
CA THR A 154 4.70 48.47 -12.87
C THR A 154 3.96 47.22 -13.33
N GLY A 155 3.31 46.49 -12.42
CA GLY A 155 2.61 45.24 -12.73
C GLY A 155 3.52 44.12 -13.26
N LYS A 156 4.85 44.27 -13.17
CA LYS A 156 5.84 43.32 -13.70
C LYS A 156 6.56 42.61 -12.56
N VAL A 157 6.49 41.28 -12.53
CA VAL A 157 7.21 40.42 -11.58
C VAL A 157 8.71 40.40 -11.93
N ARG A 158 9.58 40.84 -11.03
CA ARG A 158 11.04 40.68 -11.18
C ARG A 158 11.45 39.31 -10.65
N LEU A 159 11.58 38.34 -11.57
CA LEU A 159 11.80 36.92 -11.23
C LEU A 159 13.06 36.66 -10.37
N GLY A 160 14.15 37.42 -10.55
CA GLY A 160 15.39 37.23 -9.77
C GLY A 160 15.28 37.68 -8.31
N ASP A 161 14.62 38.82 -8.06
CA ASP A 161 14.41 39.36 -6.71
C ASP A 161 13.42 38.48 -5.93
N ALA A 162 12.38 37.98 -6.61
CA ALA A 162 11.38 37.08 -6.02
C ALA A 162 11.97 35.73 -5.58
N GLN A 163 12.90 35.14 -6.35
CA GLN A 163 13.55 33.89 -5.98
C GLN A 163 14.42 34.07 -4.72
N THR A 164 15.16 35.17 -4.65
CA THR A 164 16.01 35.49 -3.50
C THR A 164 15.16 35.71 -2.25
N ALA A 165 14.08 36.48 -2.36
CA ALA A 165 13.14 36.71 -1.26
C ALA A 165 12.42 35.42 -0.83
N SER A 166 12.04 34.54 -1.77
CA SER A 166 11.45 33.23 -1.47
C SER A 166 12.43 32.33 -0.70
N ASN A 167 13.71 32.34 -1.07
CA ASN A 167 14.76 31.60 -0.36
C ASN A 167 14.95 32.14 1.07
N GLN A 168 14.84 33.46 1.27
CA GLN A 168 14.89 34.08 2.60
C GLN A 168 13.69 33.67 3.46
N VAL A 169 12.47 33.65 2.92
CA VAL A 169 11.28 33.15 3.63
C VAL A 169 11.49 31.70 4.07
N ALA A 170 11.94 30.83 3.17
CA ALA A 170 12.20 29.42 3.50
C ALA A 170 13.30 29.26 4.57
N ALA A 171 14.36 30.07 4.51
CA ALA A 171 15.43 30.06 5.50
C ALA A 171 14.95 30.54 6.89
N SER A 172 14.19 31.64 6.94
CA SER A 172 13.61 32.16 8.19
C SER A 172 12.62 31.17 8.81
N LEU A 173 11.77 30.52 8.00
CA LEU A 173 10.84 29.48 8.47
C LEU A 173 11.59 28.26 9.04
N ARG A 174 12.66 27.80 8.37
CA ARG A 174 13.51 26.72 8.89
C ARG A 174 14.16 27.09 10.21
N SER A 175 14.74 28.29 10.29
CA SER A 175 15.30 28.80 11.54
C SER A 175 14.26 28.78 12.66
N LEU A 176 13.05 29.25 12.41
CA LEU A 176 11.97 29.19 13.40
C LEU A 176 11.61 27.73 13.77
N GLY A 177 11.35 26.86 12.80
CA GLY A 177 11.01 25.45 13.03
C GLY A 177 12.06 24.67 13.84
N GLU A 178 13.34 24.83 13.51
CA GLU A 178 14.44 24.18 14.23
C GLU A 178 14.59 24.66 15.68
N SER A 179 14.28 25.94 15.95
CA SER A 179 14.32 26.47 17.32
C SER A 179 13.18 26.01 18.21
N VAL A 180 12.06 25.63 17.59
CA VAL A 180 10.84 25.21 18.27
C VAL A 180 10.94 23.75 18.72
N GLU A 181 11.66 22.91 17.98
CA GLU A 181 11.74 21.47 18.25
C GLU A 181 12.29 21.10 19.66
N PRO A 182 13.37 21.74 20.18
CA PRO A 182 13.80 21.51 21.57
C PRO A 182 12.81 21.98 22.63
N LEU A 183 12.00 22.99 22.30
CA LEU A 183 10.98 23.53 23.20
C LEU A 183 9.78 22.58 23.29
N ARG A 184 9.38 21.96 22.17
CA ARG A 184 8.30 20.98 22.13
C ARG A 184 8.52 19.79 23.04
N ARG A 185 9.75 19.30 23.15
CA ARG A 185 10.10 18.17 24.03
C ARG A 185 10.00 18.50 25.51
N LYS A 186 9.91 19.79 25.86
CA LYS A 186 9.80 20.28 27.25
C LYS A 186 8.39 20.73 27.59
N LEU A 187 7.42 20.58 26.69
CA LEU A 187 6.05 20.97 26.95
C LEU A 187 5.47 20.16 28.12
N PRO A 188 4.72 20.80 29.03
CA PRO A 188 4.07 20.11 30.14
C PRO A 188 2.85 19.35 29.62
N VAL A 189 3.02 18.06 29.31
CA VAL A 189 1.96 17.16 28.81
C VAL A 189 1.79 16.00 29.79
N GLN A 190 0.54 15.63 30.10
CA GLN A 190 0.27 14.52 31.03
C GLN A 190 0.80 13.19 30.48
N ARG A 191 0.47 12.90 29.22
CA ARG A 191 0.93 11.72 28.49
C ARG A 191 1.26 12.11 27.06
N VAL A 192 2.55 12.25 26.77
CA VAL A 192 3.04 12.57 25.43
C VAL A 192 2.83 11.37 24.50
N ASP A 193 2.23 11.62 23.34
CA ASP A 193 2.28 10.70 22.21
C ASP A 193 3.65 10.83 21.54
N ALA A 194 4.54 9.87 21.82
CA ALA A 194 5.90 9.85 21.27
C ALA A 194 5.91 9.66 19.74
N ASP A 195 4.95 8.93 19.19
CA ASP A 195 4.85 8.69 17.75
C ASP A 195 4.37 9.95 17.04
N LEU A 196 3.37 10.64 17.60
CA LEU A 196 2.91 11.92 17.08
C LEU A 196 4.01 12.98 17.17
N LEU A 197 4.72 13.07 18.30
CA LEU A 197 5.86 13.98 18.47
C LEU A 197 6.93 13.74 17.39
N ARG A 198 7.28 12.48 17.13
CA ARG A 198 8.24 12.13 16.08
C ARG A 198 7.70 12.42 14.68
N TYR A 199 6.43 12.11 14.43
CA TYR A 199 5.76 12.29 13.14
C TYR A 199 5.67 13.78 12.74
N THR A 200 5.51 14.64 13.72
CA THR A 200 5.28 16.08 13.55
C THR A 200 6.54 16.89 13.85
N ALA A 201 7.69 16.25 13.96
CA ALA A 201 8.97 16.92 14.11
C ALA A 201 9.31 17.76 12.88
N TYR A 202 9.98 18.89 13.07
CA TYR A 202 10.40 19.71 11.93
C TYR A 202 11.33 18.91 10.98
N PRO A 203 11.21 19.02 9.65
CA PRO A 203 11.94 18.16 8.73
C PRO A 203 13.44 18.43 8.81
N ALA A 204 14.24 17.35 8.85
CA ALA A 204 15.69 17.46 8.84
C ALA A 204 16.21 18.16 7.57
N VAL A 205 17.36 18.83 7.69
CA VAL A 205 18.05 19.46 6.56
C VAL A 205 18.23 18.46 5.41
N GLY A 206 17.87 18.87 4.20
CA GLY A 206 17.93 18.03 2.99
C GLY A 206 16.63 17.31 2.64
N ARG A 207 15.73 17.00 3.58
CA ARG A 207 14.47 16.30 3.25
C ARG A 207 13.59 17.07 2.26
N THR A 208 13.39 18.36 2.50
CA THR A 208 12.62 19.23 1.60
C THR A 208 13.28 19.33 0.22
N HIS A 209 14.61 19.30 0.13
CA HIS A 209 15.33 19.30 -1.15
C HIS A 209 15.13 17.98 -1.89
N SER A 210 15.19 16.84 -1.19
CA SER A 210 14.89 15.52 -1.77
C SER A 210 13.44 15.44 -2.26
N GLU A 211 12.48 16.00 -1.53
CA GLU A 211 11.08 16.08 -1.94
C GLU A 211 10.87 16.95 -3.18
N VAL A 212 11.49 18.14 -3.23
CA VAL A 212 11.45 19.01 -4.42
C VAL A 212 12.07 18.30 -5.62
N ALA A 213 13.23 17.68 -5.46
CA ALA A 213 13.89 16.91 -6.52
C ALA A 213 13.04 15.72 -6.99
N TYR A 214 12.37 15.02 -6.07
CA TYR A 214 11.46 13.93 -6.40
C TYR A 214 10.28 14.43 -7.24
N ASN A 215 9.62 15.52 -6.82
CA ASN A 215 8.48 16.07 -7.55
C ASN A 215 8.87 16.66 -8.91
N GLN A 216 10.07 17.26 -9.04
CA GLN A 216 10.56 17.78 -10.31
C GLN A 216 10.95 16.68 -11.31
N ASN A 217 11.56 15.60 -10.81
CA ASN A 217 11.97 14.47 -11.66
C ASN A 217 10.80 13.54 -12.00
N ASP A 218 9.75 13.54 -11.17
CA ASP A 218 8.60 12.64 -11.23
C ASP A 218 8.99 11.22 -11.66
N PRO A 219 9.67 10.47 -10.77
CA PRO A 219 10.42 9.30 -11.17
C PRO A 219 9.52 8.23 -11.82
N PHE A 220 8.22 8.15 -11.51
CA PHE A 220 7.35 7.17 -12.14
C PHE A 220 7.03 7.46 -13.62
N ARG A 221 7.37 8.65 -14.13
CA ARG A 221 7.29 8.98 -15.56
C ARG A 221 8.07 8.02 -16.44
N LEU A 222 9.30 7.67 -16.04
CA LEU A 222 10.18 6.85 -16.88
C LEU A 222 9.73 5.38 -16.89
N SER A 223 9.01 4.92 -15.86
CA SER A 223 8.52 3.55 -15.76
C SER A 223 7.60 3.16 -16.93
N TRP A 224 6.66 4.04 -17.31
CA TRP A 224 5.79 3.75 -18.46
C TRP A 224 6.54 3.80 -19.80
N VAL A 225 7.52 4.70 -19.93
CA VAL A 225 8.36 4.78 -21.13
C VAL A 225 9.17 3.50 -21.31
N LEU A 226 9.82 3.03 -20.24
CA LEU A 226 10.60 1.79 -20.25
C LEU A 226 9.71 0.57 -20.54
N SER A 227 8.52 0.50 -19.94
CA SER A 227 7.54 -0.56 -20.22
C SER A 227 7.06 -0.54 -21.67
N PHE A 228 6.81 0.65 -22.23
CA PHE A 228 6.40 0.80 -23.63
C PHE A 228 7.50 0.35 -24.61
N LEU A 229 8.75 0.76 -24.36
CA LEU A 229 9.88 0.35 -25.18
C LEU A 229 10.14 -1.16 -25.05
N ALA A 230 10.02 -1.72 -23.85
CA ALA A 230 10.14 -3.15 -23.61
C ALA A 230 9.04 -3.94 -24.35
N MET A 231 7.80 -3.44 -24.35
CA MET A 231 6.67 -3.99 -25.10
C MET A 231 6.96 -3.99 -26.60
N GLY A 232 7.45 -2.88 -27.15
CA GLY A 232 7.85 -2.79 -28.55
C GLY A 232 8.93 -3.80 -28.91
N ALA A 233 9.96 -3.95 -28.06
CA ALA A 233 11.01 -4.94 -28.26
C ALA A 233 10.48 -6.39 -28.22
N PHE A 234 9.62 -6.74 -27.27
CA PHE A 234 9.00 -8.07 -27.23
C PHE A 234 8.06 -8.33 -28.42
N ALA A 235 7.36 -7.31 -28.93
CA ALA A 235 6.56 -7.44 -30.15
C ALA A 235 7.46 -7.75 -31.36
N LEU A 236 8.58 -7.03 -31.50
CA LEU A 236 9.55 -7.27 -32.57
C LEU A 236 10.28 -8.62 -32.44
N ALA A 237 10.32 -9.21 -31.25
CA ALA A 237 10.88 -10.55 -31.04
C ALA A 237 10.08 -11.68 -31.74
N PHE A 238 8.82 -11.43 -32.13
CA PHE A 238 8.07 -12.36 -32.98
C PHE A 238 8.53 -12.35 -34.45
N GLY A 239 9.30 -11.34 -34.85
CA GLY A 239 9.83 -11.19 -36.21
C GLY A 239 11.18 -11.89 -36.43
N ARG A 240 11.93 -11.40 -37.43
CA ARG A 240 13.22 -11.98 -37.84
C ARG A 240 14.34 -11.77 -36.82
N ALA A 241 14.24 -10.74 -35.97
CA ALA A 241 15.26 -10.38 -34.98
C ALA A 241 14.97 -10.95 -33.58
N ARG A 242 14.49 -12.21 -33.52
CA ARG A 242 13.97 -12.83 -32.29
C ARG A 242 14.91 -12.73 -31.08
N GLY A 243 16.14 -13.20 -31.20
CA GLY A 243 17.11 -13.20 -30.09
C GLY A 243 17.47 -11.79 -29.60
N PRO A 244 17.99 -10.89 -30.47
CA PRO A 244 18.35 -9.53 -30.06
C PRO A 244 17.20 -8.74 -29.45
N MET A 245 16.00 -8.80 -30.05
CA MET A 245 14.85 -8.04 -29.55
C MET A 245 14.29 -8.62 -28.25
N PHE A 246 14.35 -9.94 -28.06
CA PHE A 246 13.98 -10.58 -26.79
C PHE A 246 14.86 -10.09 -25.64
N TRP A 247 16.18 -10.05 -25.84
CA TRP A 247 17.10 -9.60 -24.81
C TRP A 247 17.01 -8.09 -24.58
N LEU A 248 16.82 -7.29 -25.64
CA LEU A 248 16.52 -5.87 -25.48
C LEU A 248 15.27 -5.63 -24.63
N GLY A 249 14.17 -6.34 -24.92
CA GLY A 249 12.94 -6.26 -24.12
C GLY A 249 13.15 -6.70 -22.67
N THR A 250 13.92 -7.76 -22.45
CA THR A 250 14.26 -8.25 -21.11
C THR A 250 15.11 -7.23 -20.34
N SER A 251 16.11 -6.62 -20.99
CA SER A 251 16.95 -5.59 -20.38
C SER A 251 16.13 -4.35 -20.03
N LEU A 252 15.26 -3.89 -20.92
CA LEU A 252 14.38 -2.75 -20.65
C LEU A 252 13.41 -3.03 -19.50
N LEU A 253 12.87 -4.25 -19.39
CA LEU A 253 12.05 -4.69 -18.26
C LEU A 253 12.84 -4.69 -16.94
N ILE A 254 14.10 -5.12 -16.95
CA ILE A 254 14.97 -5.05 -15.76
C ILE A 254 15.26 -3.59 -15.39
N CYS A 255 15.56 -2.73 -16.38
CA CYS A 255 15.75 -1.30 -16.15
C CYS A 255 14.48 -0.64 -15.57
N GLU A 256 13.30 -1.02 -16.05
CA GLU A 256 12.01 -0.58 -15.51
C GLU A 256 11.88 -0.97 -14.03
N LEU A 257 12.11 -2.24 -13.69
CA LEU A 257 12.06 -2.73 -12.32
C LEU A 257 13.02 -2.00 -11.39
N VAL A 258 14.29 -1.85 -11.81
CA VAL A 258 15.31 -1.15 -11.01
C VAL A 258 14.90 0.31 -10.81
N TRP A 259 14.47 0.98 -11.87
CA TRP A 259 14.06 2.37 -11.82
C TRP A 259 12.83 2.57 -10.91
N THR A 260 11.78 1.79 -11.09
CA THR A 260 10.57 1.83 -10.26
C THR A 260 10.91 1.53 -8.78
N ALA A 261 11.83 0.61 -8.50
CA ALA A 261 12.32 0.35 -7.14
C ALA A 261 13.07 1.56 -6.55
N THR A 262 13.91 2.25 -7.33
CA THR A 262 14.56 3.49 -6.86
C THR A 262 13.55 4.62 -6.62
N ALA A 263 12.50 4.71 -7.44
CA ALA A 263 11.39 5.64 -7.25
C ALA A 263 10.67 5.39 -5.93
N PHE A 264 10.35 4.12 -5.61
CA PHE A 264 9.81 3.76 -4.30
C PHE A 264 10.78 4.05 -3.16
N ALA A 265 12.06 3.72 -3.29
CA ALA A 265 13.06 3.98 -2.26
C ALA A 265 13.19 5.48 -1.95
N SER A 266 13.18 6.33 -2.99
CA SER A 266 13.19 7.78 -2.81
C SER A 266 11.93 8.30 -2.10
N ARG A 267 10.75 7.78 -2.45
CA ARG A 267 9.47 8.10 -1.79
C ARG A 267 9.51 7.70 -0.31
N ILE A 268 9.98 6.49 0.00
CA ILE A 268 10.16 5.99 1.38
C ILE A 268 11.15 6.86 2.15
N ALA A 269 12.25 7.30 1.53
CA ALA A 269 13.23 8.16 2.19
C ALA A 269 12.66 9.54 2.55
N ILE A 270 11.73 10.06 1.75
CA ILE A 270 11.04 11.34 1.99
C ILE A 270 9.98 11.18 3.08
N THR A 271 9.10 10.19 2.95
CA THR A 271 7.95 10.01 3.84
C THR A 271 8.32 9.33 5.16
N GLY A 272 9.20 8.34 5.11
CA GLY A 272 9.51 7.45 6.23
C GLY A 272 8.60 6.23 6.34
N TRP A 273 7.77 5.95 5.31
CA TRP A 273 6.87 4.78 5.26
C TRP A 273 6.75 4.22 3.85
N ALA A 274 6.31 2.96 3.75
CA ALA A 274 6.04 2.30 2.47
C ALA A 274 4.88 3.01 1.73
N PRO A 275 5.04 3.42 0.46
CA PRO A 275 4.05 4.19 -0.26
C PRO A 275 2.93 3.28 -0.79
N VAL A 276 2.09 2.75 0.10
CA VAL A 276 0.92 1.87 -0.21
C VAL A 276 -0.37 2.38 0.42
N THR A 277 -0.45 3.68 0.61
CA THR A 277 -1.44 4.39 1.42
C THR A 277 -2.62 4.88 0.59
N ASN A 278 -2.44 4.99 -0.73
CA ASN A 278 -3.45 5.53 -1.63
C ASN A 278 -3.56 4.76 -2.96
N MET A 279 -4.49 5.22 -3.78
CA MET A 279 -4.81 4.63 -5.08
C MET A 279 -3.64 4.70 -6.06
N TYR A 280 -3.05 5.88 -6.25
CA TYR A 280 -1.93 6.07 -7.17
C TYR A 280 -0.79 5.09 -6.89
N GLU A 281 -0.46 4.95 -5.62
CA GLU A 281 0.55 4.03 -5.12
C GLU A 281 0.24 2.57 -5.46
N THR A 282 -1.01 2.13 -5.29
CA THR A 282 -1.43 0.78 -5.69
C THR A 282 -1.30 0.56 -7.19
N VAL A 283 -1.70 1.54 -8.02
CA VAL A 283 -1.61 1.46 -9.50
C VAL A 283 -0.17 1.33 -9.99
N ILE A 284 0.83 1.73 -9.20
CA ILE A 284 2.25 1.56 -9.54
C ILE A 284 2.82 0.25 -8.97
N TYR A 285 2.38 -0.18 -7.79
CA TYR A 285 2.84 -1.45 -7.24
C TYR A 285 2.34 -2.67 -8.01
N VAL A 286 1.10 -2.65 -8.54
CA VAL A 286 0.57 -3.73 -9.38
C VAL A 286 1.48 -4.02 -10.59
N PRO A 287 1.81 -3.04 -11.47
CA PRO A 287 2.70 -3.28 -12.60
C PRO A 287 4.12 -3.64 -12.16
N PHE A 288 4.63 -3.08 -11.06
CA PHE A 288 5.95 -3.46 -10.51
C PHE A 288 6.02 -4.96 -10.13
N PHE A 289 5.07 -5.45 -9.33
CA PHE A 289 5.03 -6.87 -8.96
C PHE A 289 4.71 -7.77 -10.15
N LEU A 290 3.93 -7.28 -11.11
CA LEU A 290 3.64 -7.99 -12.36
C LEU A 290 4.88 -8.12 -13.22
N SER A 291 5.70 -7.07 -13.35
CA SER A 291 7.00 -7.09 -14.01
C SER A 291 7.95 -8.07 -13.31
N LEU A 292 7.97 -8.10 -11.97
CA LEU A 292 8.81 -9.01 -11.19
C LEU A 292 8.43 -10.49 -11.42
N LEU A 293 7.14 -10.80 -11.27
CA LEU A 293 6.61 -12.14 -11.50
C LEU A 293 6.75 -12.55 -12.98
N GLY A 294 6.52 -11.60 -13.88
CA GLY A 294 6.67 -11.76 -15.32
C GLY A 294 8.10 -12.10 -15.73
N LEU A 295 9.09 -11.38 -15.19
CA LEU A 295 10.51 -11.64 -15.42
C LEU A 295 10.91 -13.02 -14.88
N PHE A 296 10.43 -13.39 -13.69
CA PHE A 296 10.67 -14.72 -13.13
C PHE A 296 10.12 -15.82 -14.06
N PHE A 297 8.88 -15.69 -14.54
CA PHE A 297 8.31 -16.68 -15.46
C PHE A 297 8.97 -16.66 -16.84
N LEU A 298 9.38 -15.50 -17.34
CA LEU A 298 10.09 -15.36 -18.60
C LEU A 298 11.42 -16.14 -18.57
N LEU A 299 12.18 -16.00 -17.48
CA LEU A 299 13.51 -16.58 -17.32
C LEU A 299 13.52 -17.94 -16.62
N ALA A 300 12.37 -18.48 -16.20
CA ALA A 300 12.31 -19.73 -15.45
C ALA A 300 13.00 -20.95 -16.11
N PRO A 301 13.06 -21.14 -17.45
CA PRO A 301 13.84 -22.23 -18.03
C PRO A 301 15.35 -22.09 -17.75
N ALA A 302 15.84 -20.85 -17.65
CA ALA A 302 17.24 -20.56 -17.36
C ALA A 302 17.54 -20.58 -15.86
N CYS A 303 16.72 -19.92 -15.03
CA CYS A 303 17.01 -19.80 -13.60
C CYS A 303 16.39 -20.91 -12.73
N GLY A 304 15.37 -21.62 -13.21
CA GLY A 304 14.56 -22.54 -12.41
C GLY A 304 15.35 -23.68 -11.80
N ARG A 305 16.34 -24.22 -12.53
CA ARG A 305 17.24 -25.26 -12.00
C ARG A 305 18.05 -24.75 -10.81
N GLY A 306 18.73 -23.61 -10.96
CA GLY A 306 19.52 -23.00 -9.89
C GLY A 306 18.68 -22.62 -8.68
N VAL A 307 17.50 -22.02 -8.88
CA VAL A 307 16.56 -21.67 -7.80
C VAL A 307 16.09 -22.93 -7.05
N HIS A 308 15.78 -23.99 -7.78
CA HIS A 308 15.39 -25.26 -7.18
C HIS A 308 16.55 -25.92 -6.43
N ASP A 309 17.78 -25.86 -6.94
CA ASP A 309 18.98 -26.31 -6.22
C ASP A 309 19.19 -25.51 -4.92
N ALA A 310 19.01 -24.18 -4.95
CA ALA A 310 19.06 -23.35 -3.76
C ALA A 310 17.96 -23.71 -2.74
N TRP A 311 16.75 -24.01 -3.20
CA TRP A 311 15.64 -24.44 -2.34
C TRP A 311 15.91 -25.77 -1.66
N ARG A 312 16.60 -26.69 -2.34
CA ARG A 312 17.02 -27.98 -1.79
C ARG A 312 18.21 -27.86 -0.84
N LEU A 313 19.18 -26.98 -1.14
CA LEU A 313 20.31 -26.68 -0.24
C LEU A 313 19.90 -26.04 1.09
N THR A 314 18.75 -25.38 1.11
CA THR A 314 18.19 -24.75 2.33
C THR A 314 17.18 -25.65 3.05
N ALA A 315 16.99 -26.89 2.57
CA ALA A 315 16.15 -27.88 3.23
C ALA A 315 16.75 -28.35 4.57
N MET A 316 15.97 -29.11 5.34
CA MET A 316 16.51 -29.74 6.56
C MET A 316 17.49 -30.85 6.16
N PRO A 317 18.61 -31.04 6.88
CA PRO A 317 19.56 -32.09 6.55
C PRO A 317 18.92 -33.48 6.49
N PRO A 318 19.42 -34.35 5.59
CA PRO A 318 18.76 -35.62 5.22
C PRO A 318 18.67 -36.64 6.36
N LEU A 319 19.46 -36.48 7.44
CA LEU A 319 19.58 -37.45 8.54
C LEU A 319 18.38 -37.46 9.51
N LEU A 320 17.46 -36.48 9.41
CA LEU A 320 16.35 -36.34 10.36
C LEU A 320 15.09 -37.14 9.97
N SER A 321 14.86 -37.39 8.67
CA SER A 321 13.78 -38.28 8.20
C SER A 321 13.90 -38.64 6.71
N PRO A 322 13.30 -39.76 6.25
CA PRO A 322 13.26 -40.11 4.82
C PRO A 322 12.52 -39.10 3.93
N ARG A 323 11.63 -38.29 4.50
CA ARG A 323 10.98 -37.17 3.77
C ARG A 323 11.95 -36.01 3.58
N MET A 324 12.68 -35.63 4.64
CA MET A 324 13.70 -34.58 4.58
C MET A 324 14.88 -35.00 3.68
N ALA A 325 15.24 -36.28 3.68
CA ALA A 325 16.26 -36.81 2.78
C ALA A 325 15.92 -36.60 1.30
N ARG A 326 14.65 -36.82 0.92
CA ARG A 326 14.19 -36.57 -0.45
C ARG A 326 14.14 -35.08 -0.80
N GLU A 327 13.80 -34.24 0.17
CA GLU A 327 13.71 -32.80 -0.03
C GLU A 327 15.09 -32.14 -0.18
N ALA A 328 16.08 -32.59 0.59
CA ALA A 328 17.45 -32.09 0.56
C ALA A 328 18.30 -32.72 -0.54
N ALA A 329 17.84 -33.78 -1.21
CA ALA A 329 18.62 -34.47 -2.24
C ALA A 329 18.90 -33.57 -3.46
N PRO A 330 20.08 -33.64 -4.11
CA PRO A 330 20.36 -32.88 -5.33
C PRO A 330 19.31 -33.10 -6.44
N SER A 331 19.09 -32.09 -7.29
CA SER A 331 18.12 -32.19 -8.40
C SER A 331 18.56 -33.13 -9.53
N ASP A 332 19.87 -33.38 -9.67
CA ASP A 332 20.45 -34.19 -10.73
C ASP A 332 21.25 -35.37 -10.15
N PRO A 333 20.86 -36.63 -10.44
CA PRO A 333 21.55 -37.82 -9.97
C PRO A 333 22.93 -38.06 -10.61
N PHE A 334 23.36 -37.23 -11.58
CA PHE A 334 24.64 -37.34 -12.32
C PHE A 334 25.73 -36.34 -11.88
N GLN A 335 25.53 -35.57 -10.80
CA GLN A 335 26.68 -34.89 -10.17
C GLN A 335 27.70 -35.96 -9.68
N PRO A 336 29.02 -35.78 -9.85
CA PRO A 336 30.02 -36.78 -9.51
C PRO A 336 29.92 -37.19 -8.03
N ARG A 337 29.34 -38.38 -7.79
CA ARG A 337 28.73 -38.79 -6.52
C ARG A 337 29.68 -38.83 -5.32
N ALA A 338 30.96 -39.15 -5.49
CA ALA A 338 31.84 -39.36 -4.34
C ALA A 338 32.33 -38.06 -3.65
N LYS A 339 32.61 -36.98 -4.39
CA LYS A 339 33.01 -35.67 -3.81
C LYS A 339 31.87 -34.65 -3.77
N GLY A 340 30.85 -34.80 -4.63
CA GLY A 340 29.70 -33.90 -4.70
C GLY A 340 28.71 -34.08 -3.55
N GLU A 341 28.45 -35.32 -3.12
CA GLU A 341 27.48 -35.62 -2.04
C GLU A 341 27.99 -35.15 -0.66
N SER A 342 29.28 -35.31 -0.36
CA SER A 342 29.87 -34.85 0.89
C SER A 342 29.86 -33.32 1.02
N MET A 343 30.18 -32.60 -0.05
CA MET A 343 30.11 -31.14 -0.11
C MET A 343 28.65 -30.64 -0.04
N TRP A 344 27.71 -31.29 -0.75
CA TRP A 344 26.30 -30.92 -0.72
C TRP A 344 25.69 -31.06 0.68
N ASN A 345 26.01 -32.16 1.38
CA ASN A 345 25.57 -32.38 2.75
C ASN A 345 26.21 -31.35 3.71
N LEU A 346 27.50 -31.04 3.54
CA LEU A 346 28.16 -29.98 4.31
C LEU A 346 27.46 -28.62 4.14
N LEU A 347 27.11 -28.23 2.91
CA LEU A 347 26.41 -26.98 2.64
C LEU A 347 25.01 -26.93 3.25
N ASN A 348 24.24 -28.02 3.19
CA ASN A 348 22.95 -28.11 3.89
C ASN A 348 23.10 -27.87 5.40
N TRP A 349 24.11 -28.49 6.02
CA TRP A 349 24.40 -28.30 7.45
C TRP A 349 24.84 -26.88 7.77
N LEU A 350 25.68 -26.27 6.94
CA LEU A 350 26.11 -24.89 7.11
C LEU A 350 24.92 -23.91 6.98
N LEU A 351 23.97 -24.18 6.09
CA LEU A 351 22.79 -23.35 5.89
C LEU A 351 21.69 -23.57 6.95
N LEU A 352 21.73 -24.67 7.70
CA LEU A 352 20.80 -24.93 8.80
C LEU A 352 20.94 -23.87 9.91
N GLY A 353 22.16 -23.49 10.29
CA GLY A 353 22.42 -22.49 11.32
C GLY A 353 21.74 -21.14 11.02
N PRO A 354 22.05 -20.49 9.88
CA PRO A 354 21.37 -19.28 9.43
C PRO A 354 19.85 -19.45 9.31
N ARG A 355 19.36 -20.62 8.88
CA ARG A 355 17.92 -20.88 8.78
C ARG A 355 17.25 -20.89 10.16
N MET A 356 17.87 -21.53 11.15
CA MET A 356 17.35 -21.58 12.51
C MET A 356 17.44 -20.23 13.22
N ALA A 357 18.54 -19.50 13.01
CA ALA A 357 18.67 -18.13 13.48
C ALA A 357 17.58 -17.22 12.87
N GLY A 358 17.34 -17.32 11.56
CA GLY A 358 16.26 -16.59 10.89
C GLY A 358 14.87 -16.98 11.38
N SER A 359 14.64 -18.27 11.67
CA SER A 359 13.37 -18.76 12.22
C SER A 359 13.13 -18.21 13.63
N GLY A 360 14.16 -18.22 14.48
CA GLY A 360 14.13 -17.62 15.81
C GLY A 360 13.90 -16.12 15.75
N LEU A 361 14.53 -15.41 14.80
CA LEU A 361 14.30 -13.98 14.59
C LEU A 361 12.86 -13.69 14.15
N VAL A 362 12.31 -14.44 13.20
CA VAL A 362 10.91 -14.27 12.77
C VAL A 362 9.95 -14.52 13.93
N LEU A 363 10.16 -15.58 14.71
CA LEU A 363 9.36 -15.86 15.91
C LEU A 363 9.46 -14.72 16.92
N TRP A 364 10.67 -14.24 17.20
CA TRP A 364 10.89 -13.16 18.15
C TRP A 364 10.19 -11.88 17.69
N VAL A 365 10.38 -11.45 16.44
CA VAL A 365 9.74 -10.25 15.89
C VAL A 365 8.22 -10.35 15.93
N LEU A 366 7.65 -11.47 15.49
CA LEU A 366 6.19 -11.59 15.35
C LEU A 366 5.49 -11.88 16.69
N ALA A 367 6.14 -12.55 17.64
CA ALA A 367 5.46 -13.10 18.81
C ALA A 367 6.05 -12.70 20.17
N MET A 368 7.16 -11.96 20.21
CA MET A 368 7.83 -11.59 21.47
C MET A 368 8.25 -10.13 21.54
N ALA A 369 8.62 -9.52 20.41
CA ALA A 369 9.03 -8.14 20.35
C ALA A 369 7.82 -7.22 20.61
N PRO A 370 7.98 -6.17 21.45
CA PRO A 370 6.92 -5.20 21.67
C PRO A 370 6.63 -4.44 20.37
N TYR A 371 5.35 -4.29 20.11
CA TYR A 371 4.75 -3.75 18.89
C TYR A 371 3.65 -2.77 19.26
N ALA A 372 3.77 -1.54 18.74
CA ALA A 372 2.90 -0.40 19.02
C ALA A 372 2.81 0.01 20.52
N ALA A 373 2.06 1.08 20.78
CA ALA A 373 1.85 1.60 22.13
C ALA A 373 1.17 0.54 23.03
N GLY A 374 1.70 0.34 24.24
CA GLY A 374 1.17 -0.62 25.22
C GLY A 374 1.86 -1.98 25.24
N GLY A 375 2.95 -2.18 24.48
CA GLY A 375 3.81 -3.36 24.60
C GLY A 375 3.18 -4.68 24.13
N ARG A 376 2.17 -4.60 23.25
CA ARG A 376 1.53 -5.78 22.64
C ARG A 376 2.51 -6.46 21.69
N THR A 377 2.33 -7.74 21.38
CA THR A 377 3.05 -8.39 20.27
C THR A 377 2.18 -8.36 19.02
N ILE A 378 2.78 -8.57 17.84
CA ILE A 378 2.02 -8.64 16.57
C ILE A 378 1.06 -9.83 16.59
N ILE A 379 1.57 -10.98 17.01
CA ILE A 379 0.80 -12.22 17.22
C ILE A 379 1.01 -12.65 18.67
N ASN A 380 -0.08 -12.88 19.39
CA ASN A 380 -0.01 -13.34 20.77
C ASN A 380 0.19 -14.86 20.82
N LEU A 381 1.15 -15.33 21.62
CA LEU A 381 1.35 -16.77 21.84
C LEU A 381 0.19 -17.40 22.65
N LEU A 382 -0.41 -16.61 23.54
CA LEU A 382 -1.54 -17.01 24.37
C LEU A 382 -2.79 -16.21 23.96
N PRO A 383 -3.99 -16.81 24.08
CA PRO A 383 -5.22 -16.10 23.75
C PRO A 383 -5.47 -14.98 24.77
N GLN A 384 -5.89 -13.81 24.28
CA GLN A 384 -6.16 -12.64 25.13
C GLN A 384 -7.63 -12.61 25.56
N ALA A 385 -7.87 -12.23 26.81
CA ALA A 385 -9.20 -11.93 27.32
C ALA A 385 -9.43 -10.41 27.35
N ASP A 386 -10.68 -9.98 27.27
CA ASP A 386 -11.05 -8.58 27.42
C ASP A 386 -10.72 -8.10 28.84
N ILE A 387 -10.51 -6.79 29.01
CA ILE A 387 -10.10 -6.19 30.30
C ILE A 387 -11.03 -6.61 31.46
N ASP A 388 -12.32 -6.80 31.17
CA ASP A 388 -13.35 -7.14 32.16
C ASP A 388 -13.64 -8.65 32.26
N ARG A 389 -12.88 -9.50 31.57
CA ARG A 389 -13.12 -10.94 31.48
C ARG A 389 -11.86 -11.75 31.78
N SER A 390 -12.02 -12.87 32.49
CA SER A 390 -10.94 -13.82 32.74
C SER A 390 -10.74 -14.83 31.60
N ILE A 391 -11.68 -14.91 30.66
CA ILE A 391 -11.69 -15.89 29.56
C ILE A 391 -11.81 -15.14 28.22
N PRO A 392 -11.07 -15.55 27.17
CA PRO A 392 -11.21 -15.01 25.82
C PRO A 392 -12.64 -15.13 25.30
N ASN A 393 -13.13 -14.07 24.65
CA ASN A 393 -14.35 -14.14 23.87
C ASN A 393 -14.11 -14.89 22.54
N LEU A 394 -15.18 -15.16 21.78
CA LEU A 394 -15.07 -15.89 20.50
C LEU A 394 -14.20 -15.16 19.47
N ASN A 395 -14.31 -13.83 19.37
CA ASN A 395 -13.48 -13.04 18.45
C ASN A 395 -12.00 -13.20 18.79
N ASN A 396 -11.61 -13.00 20.06
CA ASN A 396 -10.23 -13.11 20.51
C ASN A 396 -9.67 -14.52 20.32
N LEU A 397 -10.50 -15.55 20.53
CA LEU A 397 -10.11 -16.93 20.26
C LEU A 397 -9.88 -17.19 18.77
N VAL A 398 -10.76 -16.70 17.90
CA VAL A 398 -10.60 -16.80 16.44
C VAL A 398 -9.35 -16.07 15.99
N VAL A 399 -9.14 -14.83 16.43
CA VAL A 399 -7.93 -14.05 16.14
C VAL A 399 -6.68 -14.80 16.56
N TRP A 400 -6.68 -15.39 17.76
CA TRP A 400 -5.55 -16.18 18.25
C TRP A 400 -5.30 -17.43 17.39
N ILE A 401 -6.33 -18.22 17.08
CA ILE A 401 -6.20 -19.41 16.22
C ILE A 401 -5.65 -19.02 14.86
N VAL A 402 -6.19 -17.97 14.25
CA VAL A 402 -5.73 -17.46 12.95
C VAL A 402 -4.29 -16.97 13.03
N GLY A 403 -3.96 -16.18 14.06
CA GLY A 403 -2.60 -15.69 14.31
C GLY A 403 -1.59 -16.83 14.44
N ILE A 404 -1.88 -17.85 15.24
CA ILE A 404 -1.01 -19.04 15.37
C ILE A 404 -0.90 -19.81 14.04
N SER A 405 -2.01 -19.95 13.30
CA SER A 405 -2.01 -20.61 11.99
C SER A 405 -1.16 -19.89 10.94
N MET A 406 -0.94 -18.58 11.08
CA MET A 406 -0.06 -17.77 10.25
C MET A 406 1.38 -17.76 10.76
N LEU A 407 1.58 -17.77 12.09
CA LEU A 407 2.89 -17.75 12.71
C LEU A 407 3.72 -18.98 12.33
N ALA A 408 3.14 -20.18 12.40
CA ALA A 408 3.88 -21.41 12.14
C ALA A 408 4.45 -21.50 10.70
N PRO A 409 3.65 -21.26 9.63
CA PRO A 409 4.17 -21.16 8.27
C PRO A 409 5.16 -20.00 8.09
N ALA A 410 4.94 -18.85 8.72
CA ALA A 410 5.86 -17.70 8.62
C ALA A 410 7.25 -18.05 9.17
N VAL A 411 7.30 -18.61 10.38
CA VAL A 411 8.55 -19.06 11.03
C VAL A 411 9.24 -20.15 10.20
N TRP A 412 8.47 -21.04 9.57
CA TRP A 412 9.02 -22.16 8.80
C TRP A 412 9.53 -21.76 7.40
N TYR A 413 8.76 -20.97 6.67
CA TYR A 413 8.99 -20.71 5.24
C TYR A 413 9.71 -19.39 4.96
N LEU A 414 9.45 -18.29 5.69
CA LEU A 414 10.06 -16.99 5.39
C LEU A 414 11.60 -17.02 5.44
N PRO A 415 12.24 -17.57 6.49
CA PRO A 415 13.70 -17.66 6.54
C PRO A 415 14.28 -18.50 5.41
N ARG A 416 13.57 -19.56 5.01
CA ARG A 416 13.99 -20.44 3.93
C ARG A 416 13.88 -19.76 2.56
N VAL A 417 12.79 -19.03 2.31
CA VAL A 417 12.62 -18.25 1.07
C VAL A 417 13.72 -17.20 0.96
N ALA A 418 14.02 -16.48 2.04
CA ALA A 418 15.10 -15.49 2.07
C ALA A 418 16.47 -16.11 1.78
N LEU A 419 16.81 -17.21 2.47
CA LEU A 419 18.06 -17.93 2.22
C LEU A 419 18.12 -18.52 0.81
N THR A 420 17.01 -19.04 0.29
CA THR A 420 16.94 -19.55 -1.09
C THR A 420 17.23 -18.45 -2.08
N ALA A 421 16.68 -17.24 -1.89
CA ALA A 421 16.96 -16.10 -2.75
C ALA A 421 18.45 -15.71 -2.71
N MET A 422 19.08 -15.71 -1.53
CA MET A 422 20.51 -15.42 -1.38
C MET A 422 21.39 -16.49 -2.06
N VAL A 423 21.10 -17.77 -1.83
CA VAL A 423 21.84 -18.90 -2.43
C VAL A 423 21.60 -18.98 -3.95
N SER A 424 20.46 -18.48 -4.44
CA SER A 424 20.15 -18.38 -5.87
C SER A 424 21.15 -17.50 -6.64
N ILE A 425 21.74 -16.50 -5.98
CA ILE A 425 22.78 -15.63 -6.58
C ILE A 425 23.98 -16.43 -7.06
N ILE A 426 24.29 -17.56 -6.40
CA ILE A 426 25.43 -18.43 -6.73
C ILE A 426 24.98 -19.62 -7.58
N THR A 427 23.88 -20.28 -7.19
CA THR A 427 23.41 -21.51 -7.85
C THR A 427 22.86 -21.27 -9.25
N VAL A 428 22.22 -20.12 -9.51
CA VAL A 428 21.71 -19.79 -10.85
C VAL A 428 22.85 -19.64 -11.86
N PRO A 429 23.87 -18.78 -11.67
CA PRO A 429 25.01 -18.72 -12.59
C PRO A 429 25.73 -20.05 -12.75
N ARG A 430 25.90 -20.81 -11.66
CA ARG A 430 26.52 -22.14 -11.71
C ARG A 430 25.71 -23.13 -12.53
N SER A 431 24.39 -23.10 -12.44
CA SER A 431 23.50 -23.97 -13.23
C SER A 431 23.53 -23.67 -14.72
N LEU A 432 23.89 -22.44 -15.10
CA LEU A 432 24.01 -21.98 -16.49
C LEU A 432 25.38 -22.27 -17.11
N ALA A 433 26.38 -22.62 -16.30
CA ALA A 433 27.72 -22.97 -16.76
C ALA A 433 27.74 -24.25 -17.62
N GLY A 434 28.83 -24.48 -18.35
CA GLY A 434 29.02 -25.74 -19.10
C GLY A 434 28.13 -25.92 -20.33
N GLY A 435 27.55 -24.85 -20.87
CA GLY A 435 26.74 -24.88 -22.10
C GLY A 435 25.24 -25.09 -21.90
N PHE A 436 24.78 -25.31 -20.67
CA PHE A 436 23.34 -25.47 -20.36
C PHE A 436 22.50 -24.26 -20.77
N LEU A 437 23.05 -23.05 -20.69
CA LEU A 437 22.35 -21.86 -21.20
C LEU A 437 21.94 -22.05 -22.67
N ARG A 438 22.83 -22.58 -23.53
CA ARG A 438 22.53 -22.79 -24.95
C ARG A 438 21.40 -23.81 -25.16
N THR A 439 21.28 -24.81 -24.29
CA THR A 439 20.23 -25.84 -24.40
C THR A 439 18.86 -25.32 -24.02
N VAL A 440 18.76 -24.38 -23.07
CA VAL A 440 17.48 -23.83 -22.60
C VAL A 440 17.05 -22.55 -23.31
N LEU A 441 17.93 -21.91 -24.09
CA LEU A 441 17.61 -20.70 -24.86
C LEU A 441 16.36 -20.83 -25.74
N PRO A 442 16.12 -21.94 -26.48
CA PRO A 442 14.88 -22.10 -27.25
C PRO A 442 13.62 -22.03 -26.38
N ASP A 443 13.65 -22.63 -25.19
CA ASP A 443 12.52 -22.60 -24.23
C ASP A 443 12.33 -21.21 -23.63
N VAL A 444 13.41 -20.48 -23.39
CA VAL A 444 13.36 -19.07 -22.95
C VAL A 444 12.71 -18.21 -24.04
N TYR A 445 13.15 -18.35 -25.30
CA TYR A 445 12.58 -17.61 -26.41
C TYR A 445 11.13 -18.01 -26.71
N ALA A 446 10.71 -19.24 -26.41
CA ALA A 446 9.33 -19.67 -26.54
C ALA A 446 8.38 -18.89 -25.60
N ARG A 447 8.92 -18.26 -24.55
CA ARG A 447 8.17 -17.43 -23.59
C ARG A 447 8.06 -15.96 -23.98
N GLN A 448 8.43 -15.55 -25.19
CA GLN A 448 8.30 -14.15 -25.63
C GLN A 448 6.87 -13.58 -25.49
N SER A 449 5.84 -14.42 -25.58
CA SER A 449 4.45 -14.04 -25.31
C SER A 449 4.23 -13.53 -23.88
N PHE A 450 4.96 -14.08 -22.90
CA PHE A 450 4.97 -13.54 -21.54
C PHE A 450 5.59 -12.16 -21.50
N GLY A 451 6.77 -12.00 -22.11
CA GLY A 451 7.46 -10.72 -22.15
C GLY A 451 6.55 -9.63 -22.71
N LEU A 452 5.86 -9.92 -23.82
CA LEU A 452 4.89 -9.03 -24.43
C LEU A 452 3.72 -8.70 -23.50
N VAL A 453 3.07 -9.71 -22.90
CA VAL A 453 1.91 -9.48 -22.01
C VAL A 453 2.30 -8.72 -20.76
N VAL A 454 3.41 -9.10 -20.12
CA VAL A 454 3.92 -8.47 -18.90
C VAL A 454 4.18 -7.00 -19.16
N THR A 455 4.95 -6.69 -20.21
CA THR A 455 5.28 -5.30 -20.55
C THR A 455 4.07 -4.50 -21.04
N ALA A 456 3.11 -5.12 -21.74
CA ALA A 456 1.88 -4.46 -22.15
C ALA A 456 0.98 -4.10 -20.95
N VAL A 457 0.81 -5.02 -19.99
CA VAL A 457 0.01 -4.75 -18.79
C VAL A 457 0.74 -3.78 -17.86
N ALA A 458 2.07 -3.90 -17.73
CA ALA A 458 2.89 -2.95 -16.97
C ALA A 458 2.83 -1.54 -17.57
N PHE A 459 2.93 -1.43 -18.90
CA PHE A 459 2.74 -0.18 -19.64
C PHE A 459 1.35 0.39 -19.38
N ALA A 460 0.27 -0.41 -19.51
CA ALA A 460 -1.08 0.08 -19.25
C ALA A 460 -1.23 0.62 -17.82
N GLY A 461 -0.77 -0.12 -16.80
CA GLY A 461 -0.86 0.32 -15.41
C GLY A 461 -0.10 1.62 -15.13
N THR A 462 1.16 1.69 -15.56
CA THR A 462 2.01 2.88 -15.37
C THR A 462 1.56 4.07 -16.23
N PHE A 463 1.01 3.82 -17.42
CA PHE A 463 0.41 4.85 -18.27
C PHE A 463 -0.85 5.43 -17.63
N ILE A 464 -1.72 4.60 -17.06
CA ILE A 464 -2.89 5.05 -16.30
C ILE A 464 -2.43 5.88 -15.09
N ALA A 465 -1.46 5.40 -14.31
CA ALA A 465 -0.88 6.17 -13.19
C ALA A 465 -0.41 7.56 -13.63
N TRP A 466 0.18 7.67 -14.82
CA TRP A 466 0.68 8.93 -15.34
C TRP A 466 -0.43 9.86 -15.85
N PHE A 467 -1.22 9.42 -16.83
CA PHE A 467 -2.12 10.27 -17.59
C PHE A 467 -3.48 10.48 -16.94
N PHE A 468 -3.89 9.59 -16.04
CA PHE A 468 -5.23 9.65 -15.47
C PHE A 468 -5.21 10.44 -14.16
N PRO A 469 -6.30 11.16 -13.84
CA PRO A 469 -6.43 11.91 -12.62
C PRO A 469 -6.68 10.98 -11.43
N ILE A 470 -5.65 10.22 -11.02
CA ILE A 470 -5.71 9.34 -9.86
C ILE A 470 -5.34 10.14 -8.60
N PRO A 471 -6.20 10.14 -7.56
CA PRO A 471 -5.87 10.75 -6.27
C PRO A 471 -4.63 10.12 -5.62
N GLY A 472 -3.82 10.92 -4.91
CA GLY A 472 -2.71 10.44 -4.08
C GLY A 472 -1.30 10.54 -4.67
N LYS A 473 -1.11 11.26 -5.79
CA LYS A 473 0.23 11.54 -6.35
C LYS A 473 1.10 12.32 -5.37
N GLN A 474 0.52 13.35 -4.76
CA GLN A 474 1.17 14.23 -3.80
C GLN A 474 1.40 13.53 -2.46
N PHE A 475 2.36 14.04 -1.70
CA PHE A 475 2.57 13.63 -0.32
C PHE A 475 1.43 14.17 0.55
N SER A 476 0.87 13.31 1.40
CA SER A 476 -0.19 13.70 2.33
C SER A 476 0.04 13.05 3.68
N PRO A 477 -0.39 13.68 4.78
CA PRO A 477 -0.30 13.08 6.09
C PRO A 477 -1.03 11.74 6.17
N LEU A 478 -0.47 10.79 6.92
CA LEU A 478 -1.10 9.51 7.17
C LEU A 478 -2.26 9.67 8.15
N GLN A 479 -3.38 9.05 7.79
CA GLN A 479 -4.46 8.80 8.72
C GLN A 479 -3.94 7.94 9.88
N PRO A 480 -4.46 8.11 11.12
CA PRO A 480 -3.93 7.42 12.30
C PRO A 480 -3.78 5.91 12.12
N VAL A 481 -4.78 5.25 11.51
CA VAL A 481 -4.76 3.80 11.24
C VAL A 481 -3.64 3.36 10.29
N LEU A 482 -3.19 4.25 9.40
CA LEU A 482 -2.13 3.98 8.42
C LEU A 482 -0.72 4.26 8.97
N ARG A 483 -0.60 4.86 10.16
CA ARG A 483 0.71 5.12 10.78
C ARG A 483 1.41 3.84 11.25
N ASP A 484 0.65 2.76 11.37
CA ASP A 484 1.21 1.45 11.62
C ASP A 484 1.85 0.86 10.36
N ASN A 485 3.15 1.11 10.22
CA ASN A 485 3.92 0.68 9.06
C ASN A 485 3.94 -0.84 8.87
N PHE A 486 3.84 -1.65 9.92
CA PHE A 486 3.97 -3.10 9.79
C PHE A 486 2.76 -3.69 9.07
N TRP A 487 1.55 -3.45 9.60
CA TRP A 487 0.33 -3.97 9.00
C TRP A 487 0.09 -3.38 7.62
N LEU A 488 0.25 -2.06 7.48
CA LEU A 488 0.14 -1.37 6.21
C LEU A 488 1.04 -2.03 5.15
N THR A 489 2.31 -2.30 5.48
CA THR A 489 3.26 -2.89 4.54
C THR A 489 2.90 -4.34 4.22
N ILE A 490 2.72 -5.20 5.23
CA ILE A 490 2.60 -6.64 5.01
C ILE A 490 1.25 -7.02 4.39
N HIS A 491 0.15 -6.41 4.82
CA HIS A 491 -1.18 -6.70 4.29
C HIS A 491 -1.30 -6.15 2.86
N VAL A 492 -1.04 -4.85 2.68
CA VAL A 492 -1.32 -4.19 1.40
C VAL A 492 -0.38 -4.70 0.32
N LEU A 493 0.93 -4.86 0.57
CA LEU A 493 1.84 -5.40 -0.46
C LEU A 493 1.49 -6.85 -0.82
N THR A 494 0.97 -7.65 0.12
CA THR A 494 0.52 -9.02 -0.18
C THR A 494 -0.70 -9.02 -1.11
N ILE A 495 -1.70 -8.18 -0.82
CA ILE A 495 -2.89 -8.02 -1.68
C ILE A 495 -2.51 -7.44 -3.05
N VAL A 496 -1.67 -6.42 -3.12
CA VAL A 496 -1.26 -5.83 -4.39
C VAL A 496 -0.42 -6.80 -5.23
N SER A 497 0.40 -7.64 -4.58
CA SER A 497 1.08 -8.75 -5.27
C SER A 497 0.11 -9.80 -5.82
N SER A 498 -1.01 -10.05 -5.12
CA SER A 498 -2.10 -10.88 -5.67
C SER A 498 -2.72 -10.26 -6.91
N TYR A 499 -3.02 -8.96 -6.87
CA TYR A 499 -3.58 -8.25 -8.02
C TYR A 499 -2.63 -8.27 -9.21
N ALA A 500 -1.32 -8.17 -8.99
CA ALA A 500 -0.32 -8.34 -10.03
C ALA A 500 -0.36 -9.74 -10.68
N ALA A 501 -0.47 -10.80 -9.88
CA ALA A 501 -0.62 -12.17 -10.40
C ALA A 501 -1.94 -12.38 -11.15
N GLY A 502 -3.04 -11.79 -10.66
CA GLY A 502 -4.34 -11.76 -11.34
C GLY A 502 -4.31 -10.98 -12.64
N ALA A 503 -3.64 -9.82 -12.67
CA ALA A 503 -3.45 -8.99 -13.86
C ALA A 503 -2.59 -9.71 -14.93
N LEU A 504 -1.60 -10.51 -14.50
CA LEU A 504 -0.86 -11.37 -15.41
C LEU A 504 -1.75 -12.48 -15.98
N ALA A 505 -2.56 -13.13 -15.16
CA ALA A 505 -3.53 -14.13 -15.62
C ALA A 505 -4.53 -13.52 -16.62
N TRP A 506 -5.02 -12.30 -16.33
CA TRP A 506 -5.88 -11.52 -17.20
C TRP A 506 -5.23 -11.19 -18.54
N GLY A 507 -4.02 -10.63 -18.54
CA GLY A 507 -3.32 -10.28 -19.78
C GLY A 507 -3.04 -11.50 -20.66
N LEU A 508 -2.66 -12.63 -20.05
CA LEU A 508 -2.51 -13.92 -20.76
C LEU A 508 -3.85 -14.43 -21.27
N GLY A 509 -4.93 -14.22 -20.51
CA GLY A 509 -6.31 -14.47 -20.90
C GLY A 509 -6.73 -13.68 -22.13
N CYS A 510 -6.52 -12.38 -22.14
CA CYS A 510 -6.79 -11.50 -23.28
C CYS A 510 -6.01 -11.94 -24.52
N LEU A 511 -4.73 -12.29 -24.38
CA LEU A 511 -3.93 -12.84 -25.48
C LEU A 511 -4.51 -14.17 -25.99
N SER A 512 -4.91 -15.06 -25.07
CA SER A 512 -5.52 -16.36 -25.41
C SER A 512 -6.86 -16.17 -26.14
N LEU A 513 -7.71 -15.25 -25.68
CA LEU A 513 -8.97 -14.88 -26.33
C LEU A 513 -8.73 -14.25 -27.70
N GLY A 514 -7.68 -13.44 -27.86
CA GLY A 514 -7.23 -12.95 -29.16
C GLY A 514 -6.89 -14.08 -30.14
N TYR A 515 -6.21 -15.13 -29.67
CA TYR A 515 -5.99 -16.34 -30.49
C TYR A 515 -7.29 -17.09 -30.80
N TYR A 516 -8.24 -17.19 -29.85
CA TYR A 516 -9.55 -17.78 -30.14
C TYR A 516 -10.36 -16.98 -31.18
N LEU A 517 -10.21 -15.65 -31.19
CA LEU A 517 -10.93 -14.73 -32.08
C LEU A 517 -10.28 -14.59 -33.47
N LEU A 518 -8.95 -14.60 -33.57
CA LEU A 518 -8.23 -14.28 -34.81
C LEU A 518 -7.31 -15.40 -35.30
N GLY A 519 -7.03 -16.40 -34.46
CA GLY A 519 -6.08 -17.45 -34.76
C GLY A 519 -6.60 -18.51 -35.71
N SER A 520 -5.65 -19.24 -36.32
CA SER A 520 -5.93 -20.36 -37.21
C SER A 520 -6.31 -21.61 -36.42
N TYR A 521 -7.54 -22.07 -36.63
CA TYR A 521 -8.04 -23.30 -36.06
C TYR A 521 -7.46 -24.50 -36.81
N ARG A 522 -7.07 -25.53 -36.06
CA ARG A 522 -6.36 -26.71 -36.57
C ARG A 522 -7.33 -27.74 -37.13
N PRO A 523 -6.97 -28.45 -38.20
CA PRO A 523 -7.70 -29.64 -38.62
C PRO A 523 -7.79 -30.65 -37.47
N SER A 524 -8.90 -31.39 -37.40
CA SER A 524 -9.07 -32.51 -36.46
C SER A 524 -8.01 -33.58 -36.76
N ALA A 525 -7.48 -34.23 -35.72
CA ALA A 525 -6.65 -35.41 -35.92
C ALA A 525 -7.51 -36.53 -36.56
N PRO A 526 -6.94 -37.38 -37.44
CA PRO A 526 -7.67 -38.51 -38.02
C PRO A 526 -8.29 -39.38 -36.91
N GLY A 527 -9.61 -39.57 -36.94
CA GLY A 527 -10.36 -40.34 -35.94
C GLY A 527 -10.92 -39.57 -34.73
N SER A 528 -10.68 -38.26 -34.59
CA SER A 528 -11.12 -37.45 -33.43
C SER A 528 -12.44 -36.68 -33.58
N GLY A 529 -13.34 -37.14 -34.48
CA GLY A 529 -14.60 -36.47 -34.82
C GLY A 529 -14.44 -35.33 -35.84
N ARG A 530 -15.54 -34.89 -36.46
CA ARG A 530 -15.56 -33.71 -37.35
C ARG A 530 -15.45 -32.44 -36.49
N GLY A 531 -14.62 -31.46 -36.86
CA GLY A 531 -14.58 -30.13 -36.22
C GLY A 531 -13.18 -29.69 -35.75
N LYS A 532 -12.82 -28.41 -35.97
CA LYS A 532 -11.45 -27.94 -35.81
C LYS A 532 -11.01 -27.82 -34.34
N GLY A 533 -9.71 -27.88 -34.09
CA GLY A 533 -9.11 -27.59 -32.78
C GLY A 533 -8.71 -26.13 -32.63
N PRO A 534 -8.69 -25.58 -31.40
CA PRO A 534 -8.21 -24.23 -31.17
C PRO A 534 -6.70 -24.11 -31.45
N PRO A 535 -6.16 -22.88 -31.62
CA PRO A 535 -4.73 -22.64 -31.82
C PRO A 535 -3.84 -23.24 -30.70
N GLU A 536 -2.56 -23.59 -30.99
CA GLU A 536 -1.65 -24.21 -29.99
C GLU A 536 -1.48 -23.33 -28.78
N ALA A 537 -1.31 -22.03 -29.06
CA ALA A 537 -0.96 -21.03 -28.09
C ALA A 537 -1.96 -21.03 -26.93
N CYS A 538 -3.25 -21.28 -27.22
CA CYS A 538 -4.31 -21.35 -26.20
C CYS A 538 -4.05 -22.43 -25.14
N ALA A 539 -3.48 -23.58 -25.50
CA ALA A 539 -3.18 -24.64 -24.54
C ALA A 539 -2.01 -24.27 -23.62
N SER A 540 -0.95 -23.71 -24.21
CA SER A 540 0.22 -23.22 -23.45
C SER A 540 -0.18 -22.07 -22.53
N LEU A 541 -0.89 -21.06 -23.06
CA LEU A 541 -1.39 -19.91 -22.30
C LEU A 541 -2.32 -20.34 -21.16
N ALA A 542 -3.20 -21.32 -21.37
CA ALA A 542 -4.06 -21.85 -20.31
C ALA A 542 -3.25 -22.41 -19.13
N GLY A 543 -2.18 -23.17 -19.38
CA GLY A 543 -1.31 -23.66 -18.31
C GLY A 543 -0.70 -22.53 -17.48
N PHE A 544 -0.39 -21.41 -18.12
CA PHE A 544 0.17 -20.23 -17.46
C PHE A 544 -0.86 -19.39 -16.72
N ILE A 545 -2.04 -19.17 -17.32
CA ILE A 545 -3.18 -18.52 -16.64
C ILE A 545 -3.49 -19.26 -15.34
N TYR A 546 -3.52 -20.60 -15.38
CA TYR A 546 -3.78 -21.43 -14.20
C TYR A 546 -2.74 -21.19 -13.09
N LYS A 547 -1.44 -21.21 -13.43
CA LYS A 547 -0.35 -20.97 -12.48
C LYS A 547 -0.38 -19.55 -11.91
N SER A 548 -0.62 -18.55 -12.74
CA SER A 548 -0.76 -17.16 -12.28
C SER A 548 -1.95 -16.98 -11.35
N MET A 549 -3.09 -17.62 -11.63
CA MET A 549 -4.24 -17.64 -10.72
C MET A 549 -3.95 -18.34 -9.39
N GLN A 550 -3.15 -19.42 -9.39
CA GLN A 550 -2.73 -20.07 -8.13
C GLN A 550 -1.91 -19.12 -7.25
N VAL A 551 -0.99 -18.37 -7.85
CA VAL A 551 -0.22 -17.33 -7.13
C VAL A 551 -1.16 -16.23 -6.63
N ALA A 552 -2.10 -15.77 -7.47
CA ALA A 552 -3.09 -14.77 -7.08
C ALA A 552 -3.91 -15.23 -5.88
N VAL A 553 -4.46 -16.45 -5.90
CA VAL A 553 -5.27 -17.00 -4.80
C VAL A 553 -4.46 -17.17 -3.52
N LEU A 554 -3.23 -17.67 -3.60
CA LEU A 554 -2.36 -17.83 -2.44
C LEU A 554 -2.16 -16.49 -1.73
N LEU A 555 -1.81 -15.46 -2.49
CA LEU A 555 -1.56 -14.12 -1.97
C LEU A 555 -2.87 -13.42 -1.56
N LEU A 556 -3.98 -13.65 -2.27
CA LEU A 556 -5.28 -13.06 -1.94
C LEU A 556 -5.81 -13.61 -0.61
N ALA A 557 -5.70 -14.93 -0.41
CA ALA A 557 -6.10 -15.58 0.84
C ALA A 557 -5.24 -15.09 2.01
N ALA A 558 -3.91 -15.11 1.85
CA ALA A 558 -2.99 -14.60 2.87
C ALA A 558 -3.24 -13.12 3.18
N GLY A 559 -3.40 -12.29 2.16
CA GLY A 559 -3.71 -10.87 2.30
C GLY A 559 -5.05 -10.63 2.99
N THR A 560 -6.09 -11.38 2.67
CA THR A 560 -7.42 -11.27 3.32
C THR A 560 -7.33 -11.60 4.82
N ILE A 561 -6.57 -12.64 5.18
CA ILE A 561 -6.33 -13.02 6.58
C ILE A 561 -5.53 -11.93 7.31
N LEU A 562 -4.46 -11.44 6.71
CA LEU A 562 -3.66 -10.32 7.26
C LEU A 562 -4.51 -9.06 7.44
N GLY A 563 -5.48 -8.84 6.56
CA GLY A 563 -6.43 -7.72 6.66
C GLY A 563 -7.34 -7.86 7.88
N GLY A 564 -7.85 -9.06 8.15
CA GLY A 564 -8.64 -9.33 9.36
C GLY A 564 -7.84 -9.18 10.65
N LEU A 565 -6.57 -9.60 10.66
CA LEU A 565 -5.68 -9.37 11.81
C LEU A 565 -5.43 -7.87 12.04
N TRP A 566 -5.23 -7.10 10.97
CA TRP A 566 -5.06 -5.65 11.06
C TRP A 566 -6.36 -4.94 11.50
N ALA A 567 -7.52 -5.41 11.03
CA ALA A 567 -8.83 -4.91 11.44
C ALA A 567 -9.07 -5.11 12.94
N ASP A 568 -8.65 -6.25 13.50
CA ASP A 568 -8.75 -6.50 14.94
C ASP A 568 -7.89 -5.53 15.75
N VAL A 569 -6.65 -5.30 15.30
CA VAL A 569 -5.74 -4.33 15.94
C VAL A 569 -6.28 -2.90 15.84
N SER A 570 -6.94 -2.55 14.74
CA SER A 570 -7.39 -1.17 14.45
C SER A 570 -8.77 -0.84 15.01
N TRP A 571 -9.69 -1.81 15.00
CA TRP A 571 -11.12 -1.61 15.28
C TRP A 571 -11.69 -2.59 16.31
N GLY A 572 -10.87 -3.49 16.87
CA GLY A 572 -11.28 -4.44 17.91
C GLY A 572 -12.15 -5.60 17.40
N ARG A 573 -12.14 -5.87 16.08
CA ARG A 573 -12.85 -7.00 15.48
C ARG A 573 -12.09 -7.58 14.28
N PHE A 574 -12.05 -8.92 14.17
CA PHE A 574 -11.42 -9.61 13.05
C PHE A 574 -12.17 -9.42 11.72
N TRP A 575 -13.51 -9.38 11.78
CA TRP A 575 -14.38 -9.29 10.61
C TRP A 575 -15.71 -8.64 11.00
N GLY A 576 -16.32 -7.91 10.07
CA GLY A 576 -17.55 -7.14 10.30
C GLY A 576 -18.37 -6.85 9.05
N TRP A 577 -18.13 -7.58 7.96
CA TRP A 577 -18.95 -7.57 6.74
C TRP A 577 -19.06 -6.21 6.04
N ASP A 578 -18.06 -5.34 6.21
CA ASP A 578 -18.05 -4.10 5.43
C ASP A 578 -17.74 -4.38 3.95
N PRO A 579 -18.05 -3.43 3.04
CA PRO A 579 -17.89 -3.66 1.61
C PRO A 579 -16.50 -4.16 1.19
N LYS A 580 -15.40 -3.73 1.83
CA LYS A 580 -14.06 -4.21 1.44
C LYS A 580 -13.85 -5.66 1.85
N GLU A 581 -14.25 -6.02 3.06
CA GLU A 581 -14.19 -7.39 3.56
C GLU A 581 -15.05 -8.34 2.69
N VAL A 582 -16.29 -7.95 2.38
CA VAL A 582 -17.19 -8.74 1.52
C VAL A 582 -16.58 -8.95 0.14
N TRP A 583 -16.08 -7.89 -0.50
CA TRP A 583 -15.53 -8.00 -1.84
C TRP A 583 -14.16 -8.70 -1.88
N ALA A 584 -13.38 -8.70 -0.79
CA ALA A 584 -12.20 -9.55 -0.66
C ALA A 584 -12.59 -11.03 -0.66
N LEU A 585 -13.64 -11.40 0.09
CA LEU A 585 -14.18 -12.76 0.12
C LEU A 585 -14.75 -13.17 -1.25
N VAL A 586 -15.55 -12.31 -1.89
CA VAL A 586 -16.11 -12.58 -3.24
C VAL A 586 -14.99 -12.79 -4.25
N SER A 587 -13.95 -11.95 -4.24
CA SER A 587 -12.77 -12.12 -5.09
C SER A 587 -12.08 -13.45 -4.86
N LEU A 588 -11.86 -13.84 -3.61
CA LEU A 588 -11.23 -15.11 -3.26
C LEU A 588 -12.06 -16.30 -3.76
N LEU A 589 -13.37 -16.31 -3.49
CA LEU A 589 -14.27 -17.37 -3.93
C LEU A 589 -14.37 -17.46 -5.45
N ALA A 590 -14.43 -16.32 -6.17
CA ALA A 590 -14.49 -16.30 -7.62
C ALA A 590 -13.28 -16.99 -8.26
N TYR A 591 -12.07 -16.67 -7.80
CA TYR A 591 -10.85 -17.34 -8.29
C TYR A 591 -10.79 -18.82 -7.86
N LEU A 592 -11.23 -19.15 -6.64
CA LEU A 592 -11.27 -20.53 -6.18
C LEU A 592 -12.20 -21.39 -7.03
N VAL A 593 -13.39 -20.89 -7.39
CA VAL A 593 -14.33 -21.59 -8.29
C VAL A 593 -13.67 -21.86 -9.64
N ILE A 594 -12.94 -20.90 -10.20
CA ILE A 594 -12.23 -21.09 -11.48
C ILE A 594 -11.14 -22.16 -11.36
N LEU A 595 -10.31 -22.10 -10.30
CA LEU A 595 -9.23 -23.08 -10.09
C LEU A 595 -9.77 -24.49 -9.83
N HIS A 596 -10.79 -24.62 -8.97
CA HIS A 596 -11.41 -25.91 -8.66
C HIS A 596 -12.18 -26.47 -9.85
N GLY A 597 -12.89 -25.62 -10.60
CA GLY A 597 -13.54 -26.03 -11.83
C GLY A 597 -12.54 -26.55 -12.87
N ARG A 598 -11.34 -25.97 -12.94
CA ARG A 598 -10.26 -26.49 -13.79
C ARG A 598 -9.76 -27.84 -13.30
N TYR A 599 -9.54 -27.99 -11.99
CA TYR A 599 -9.09 -29.23 -11.38
C TYR A 599 -10.12 -30.37 -11.53
N ALA A 600 -11.41 -30.06 -11.36
CA ALA A 600 -12.53 -30.99 -11.50
C ALA A 600 -12.88 -31.33 -12.97
N GLY A 601 -12.22 -30.68 -13.95
CA GLY A 601 -12.46 -30.89 -15.38
C GLY A 601 -13.66 -30.13 -15.96
N TRP A 602 -14.34 -29.29 -15.17
CA TRP A 602 -15.47 -28.46 -15.62
C TRP A 602 -15.02 -27.30 -16.52
N ILE A 603 -13.80 -26.79 -16.28
CA ILE A 603 -13.25 -25.63 -16.98
C ILE A 603 -12.11 -26.06 -17.91
N GLY A 604 -12.38 -25.95 -19.22
CA GLY A 604 -11.40 -26.15 -20.28
C GLY A 604 -10.47 -24.95 -20.50
N ASN A 605 -9.60 -25.02 -21.52
CA ASN A 605 -8.65 -23.94 -21.82
C ASN A 605 -9.33 -22.61 -22.16
N PHE A 606 -10.46 -22.65 -22.89
CA PHE A 606 -11.27 -21.46 -23.17
C PHE A 606 -11.89 -20.90 -21.89
N GLY A 607 -12.53 -21.76 -21.08
CA GLY A 607 -13.17 -21.37 -19.83
C GLY A 607 -12.18 -20.74 -18.84
N LEU A 608 -10.91 -21.16 -18.86
CA LEU A 608 -9.88 -20.56 -18.03
C LEU A 608 -9.50 -19.15 -18.49
N ALA A 609 -9.42 -18.91 -19.81
CA ALA A 609 -9.20 -17.58 -20.37
C ALA A 609 -10.40 -16.63 -20.15
N ALA A 610 -11.63 -17.17 -20.23
CA ALA A 610 -12.83 -16.45 -19.83
C ALA A 610 -12.83 -16.14 -18.33
N GLY A 611 -12.47 -17.13 -17.51
CA GLY A 611 -12.35 -17.01 -16.06
C GLY A 611 -11.35 -15.93 -15.64
N SER A 612 -10.24 -15.74 -16.36
CA SER A 612 -9.29 -14.66 -16.06
C SER A 612 -9.87 -13.27 -16.30
N VAL A 613 -10.76 -13.11 -17.29
CA VAL A 613 -11.47 -11.85 -17.54
C VAL A 613 -12.49 -11.57 -16.44
N LEU A 614 -13.26 -12.59 -16.06
CA LEU A 614 -14.22 -12.49 -14.95
C LEU A 614 -13.51 -12.19 -13.62
N GLY A 615 -12.41 -12.88 -13.34
CA GLY A 615 -11.59 -12.65 -12.15
C GLY A 615 -11.02 -11.22 -12.11
N ALA A 616 -10.57 -10.68 -13.25
CA ALA A 616 -10.14 -9.28 -13.33
C ALA A 616 -11.27 -8.30 -13.08
N ALA A 617 -12.48 -8.56 -13.59
CA ALA A 617 -13.65 -7.72 -13.33
C ALA A 617 -14.04 -7.71 -11.84
N VAL A 618 -14.00 -8.87 -11.17
CA VAL A 618 -14.30 -8.99 -9.74
C VAL A 618 -13.26 -8.27 -8.89
N ILE A 619 -11.96 -8.42 -9.20
CA ILE A 619 -10.89 -7.66 -8.53
C ILE A 619 -11.02 -6.17 -8.80
N GLY A 620 -11.40 -5.79 -10.02
CA GLY A 620 -11.72 -4.41 -10.38
C GLY A 620 -12.84 -3.85 -9.52
N MET A 621 -13.89 -4.62 -9.23
CA MET A 621 -14.94 -4.20 -8.31
C MET A 621 -14.44 -4.08 -6.86
N SER A 622 -13.62 -5.02 -6.38
CA SER A 622 -13.01 -4.93 -5.04
C SER A 622 -12.10 -3.71 -4.87
N TRP A 623 -11.29 -3.40 -5.89
CA TRP A 623 -10.29 -2.33 -5.83
C TRP A 623 -10.84 -0.96 -6.24
N TYR A 624 -11.53 -0.86 -7.37
CA TYR A 624 -12.11 0.40 -7.85
C TYR A 624 -13.54 0.58 -7.31
N GLY A 625 -14.40 -0.41 -7.51
CA GLY A 625 -15.82 -0.31 -7.22
C GLY A 625 -16.14 0.00 -5.75
N VAL A 626 -15.49 -0.69 -4.80
CA VAL A 626 -15.72 -0.40 -3.37
C VAL A 626 -15.26 1.02 -3.00
N ASN A 627 -14.15 1.48 -3.57
CA ASN A 627 -13.58 2.78 -3.22
C ASN A 627 -14.28 3.97 -3.92
N PHE A 628 -14.88 3.77 -5.11
CA PHE A 628 -15.39 4.88 -5.96
C PHE A 628 -16.88 4.77 -6.30
N LEU A 629 -17.47 3.56 -6.26
CA LEU A 629 -18.90 3.36 -6.56
C LEU A 629 -19.74 3.17 -5.30
N LEU A 630 -19.21 2.50 -4.27
CA LEU A 630 -19.95 2.24 -3.02
C LEU A 630 -19.70 3.32 -1.96
N GLY A 631 -18.47 3.80 -1.80
CA GLY A 631 -18.14 4.95 -0.94
C GLY A 631 -18.57 4.82 0.53
N ALA A 632 -18.71 3.60 1.05
CA ALA A 632 -19.21 3.33 2.40
C ALA A 632 -18.31 2.35 3.17
N GLY A 633 -18.14 2.56 4.47
CA GLY A 633 -17.39 1.69 5.39
C GLY A 633 -16.22 2.38 6.09
N LEU A 634 -15.49 1.63 6.94
CA LEU A 634 -14.37 2.12 7.79
C LEU A 634 -13.11 2.54 7.02
N HIS A 635 -13.17 2.49 5.69
CA HIS A 635 -12.05 2.71 4.79
C HIS A 635 -12.17 4.03 4.02
N SER A 636 -12.81 5.04 4.62
CA SER A 636 -13.06 6.35 4.00
C SER A 636 -11.80 7.03 3.47
N TYR A 637 -10.65 6.75 4.08
CA TYR A 637 -9.33 7.23 3.66
C TYR A 637 -8.87 6.72 2.29
N GLY A 638 -9.48 5.65 1.77
CA GLY A 638 -9.19 5.10 0.44
C GLY A 638 -10.21 5.49 -0.63
N PHE A 639 -11.25 6.26 -0.28
CA PHE A 639 -12.29 6.66 -1.22
C PHE A 639 -11.83 7.83 -2.10
N GLY A 640 -12.38 7.90 -3.30
CA GLY A 640 -12.06 8.98 -4.23
C GLY A 640 -13.14 9.17 -5.30
N GLN A 641 -12.91 10.16 -6.16
CA GLN A 641 -13.73 10.40 -7.37
C GLN A 641 -12.83 10.40 -8.61
N GLY A 642 -13.38 9.98 -9.75
CA GLY A 642 -12.67 9.89 -11.04
C GLY A 642 -12.46 8.46 -11.55
N GLY A 643 -12.19 8.31 -12.86
CA GLY A 643 -11.87 7.02 -13.48
C GLY A 643 -13.07 6.11 -13.84
N GLN A 644 -14.31 6.57 -13.66
CA GLN A 644 -15.51 5.73 -13.81
C GLN A 644 -15.72 5.30 -15.24
N THR A 645 -15.66 6.26 -16.17
CA THR A 645 -15.81 6.03 -17.60
C THR A 645 -14.81 4.98 -18.06
N GLU A 646 -13.56 5.09 -17.61
CA GLU A 646 -12.48 4.25 -18.07
C GLU A 646 -12.52 2.85 -17.44
N PHE A 647 -12.99 2.75 -16.20
CA PHE A 647 -13.33 1.45 -15.60
C PHE A 647 -14.46 0.74 -16.36
N PHE A 648 -15.55 1.43 -16.71
CA PHE A 648 -16.63 0.82 -17.48
C PHE A 648 -16.23 0.49 -18.92
N LEU A 649 -15.43 1.35 -19.58
CA LEU A 649 -14.86 1.06 -20.89
C LEU A 649 -13.95 -0.16 -20.84
N PHE A 650 -13.13 -0.29 -19.80
CA PHE A 650 -12.32 -1.48 -19.56
C PHE A 650 -13.19 -2.74 -19.46
N LEU A 651 -14.27 -2.71 -18.66
CA LEU A 651 -15.18 -3.86 -18.55
C LEU A 651 -15.84 -4.18 -19.90
N VAL A 652 -16.41 -3.19 -20.58
CA VAL A 652 -17.07 -3.38 -21.87
C VAL A 652 -16.11 -3.97 -22.91
N ALA A 653 -14.90 -3.42 -23.04
CA ALA A 653 -13.90 -3.92 -23.98
C ALA A 653 -13.54 -5.40 -23.72
N ASN A 654 -13.39 -5.77 -22.44
CA ASN A 654 -13.11 -7.14 -22.03
C ASN A 654 -14.27 -8.11 -22.35
N PHE A 655 -15.51 -7.71 -22.08
CA PHE A 655 -16.67 -8.54 -22.37
C PHE A 655 -16.96 -8.65 -23.87
N LEU A 656 -16.67 -7.61 -24.67
CA LEU A 656 -16.74 -7.67 -26.13
C LEU A 656 -15.70 -8.64 -26.70
N LEU A 657 -14.45 -8.58 -26.22
CA LEU A 657 -13.41 -9.55 -26.60
C LEU A 657 -13.82 -10.98 -26.27
N LEU A 658 -14.32 -11.20 -25.04
CA LEU A 658 -14.80 -12.50 -24.60
C LEU A 658 -15.97 -12.99 -25.45
N GLY A 659 -16.97 -12.14 -25.71
CA GLY A 659 -18.15 -12.48 -26.52
C GLY A 659 -17.78 -12.83 -27.95
N GLY A 660 -16.91 -12.04 -28.59
CA GLY A 660 -16.41 -12.31 -29.93
C GLY A 660 -15.61 -13.62 -30.00
N ALA A 661 -14.72 -13.84 -29.04
CA ALA A 661 -13.94 -15.08 -28.96
C ALA A 661 -14.83 -16.31 -28.73
N ALA A 662 -15.83 -16.19 -27.86
CA ALA A 662 -16.82 -17.25 -27.59
C ALA A 662 -17.61 -17.58 -28.86
N TRP A 663 -18.12 -16.58 -29.57
CA TRP A 663 -18.87 -16.75 -30.81
C TRP A 663 -18.05 -17.47 -31.89
N ARG A 664 -16.80 -17.08 -32.11
CA ARG A 664 -15.94 -17.77 -33.09
C ARG A 664 -15.59 -19.18 -32.63
N TYR A 665 -15.26 -19.36 -31.36
CA TYR A 665 -14.90 -20.66 -30.80
C TYR A 665 -16.03 -21.68 -30.96
N THR A 666 -17.26 -21.32 -30.62
CA THR A 666 -18.42 -22.21 -30.78
C THR A 666 -18.68 -22.53 -32.25
N ARG A 667 -18.56 -21.55 -33.15
CA ARG A 667 -18.75 -21.77 -34.60
C ARG A 667 -17.73 -22.73 -35.20
N GLU A 668 -16.45 -22.60 -34.86
CA GLU A 668 -15.38 -23.45 -35.43
C GLU A 668 -15.31 -24.85 -34.78
N THR A 669 -15.91 -25.02 -33.61
CA THR A 669 -15.94 -26.30 -32.86
C THR A 669 -17.31 -26.99 -32.83
N ALA A 670 -18.34 -26.41 -33.46
CA ALA A 670 -19.71 -26.92 -33.46
C ALA A 670 -19.81 -28.39 -33.89
N ASP A 671 -19.15 -28.76 -34.99
CA ASP A 671 -19.14 -30.14 -35.49
C ASP A 671 -18.51 -31.11 -34.48
N ARG A 672 -17.55 -30.61 -33.69
CA ARG A 672 -16.80 -31.39 -32.70
C ARG A 672 -17.65 -31.69 -31.47
N ALA A 673 -18.52 -30.74 -31.08
CA ALA A 673 -19.48 -30.93 -30.01
C ALA A 673 -20.63 -31.88 -30.42
N ALA A 674 -21.03 -31.88 -31.71
CA ALA A 674 -22.04 -32.79 -32.25
C ALA A 674 -21.55 -34.24 -32.30
N ALA A 675 -20.26 -34.47 -32.59
CA ALA A 675 -19.67 -35.81 -32.69
C ALA A 675 -19.42 -36.53 -31.35
N VAL A 676 -19.44 -35.80 -30.21
CA VAL A 676 -19.17 -36.35 -28.87
C VAL A 676 -20.46 -36.74 -28.12
N ARG A 677 -21.65 -36.44 -28.67
CA ARG A 677 -22.92 -36.92 -28.09
C ARG A 677 -23.06 -38.43 -28.32
N PRO A 678 -23.30 -39.24 -27.28
CA PRO A 678 -23.52 -40.68 -27.45
C PRO A 678 -24.81 -40.91 -28.26
N ALA A 679 -24.77 -41.89 -29.15
CA ALA A 679 -25.87 -42.27 -30.05
C ALA A 679 -27.13 -42.82 -29.35
N SER A 680 -27.29 -42.65 -28.04
CA SER A 680 -28.43 -43.14 -27.27
C SER A 680 -29.57 -42.12 -27.10
N GLN A 681 -29.53 -40.98 -27.82
CA GLN A 681 -30.59 -39.96 -27.83
C GLN A 681 -30.86 -39.41 -29.25
N ALA A 682 -30.90 -40.28 -30.24
CA ALA A 682 -31.38 -39.95 -31.59
C ALA A 682 -32.58 -40.82 -31.94
#